data_AF-A0A922F956-F1
#
_entry.id   AF-A0A922F956-F1
#
_cell.length_a   1.000
_cell.length_b   1.000
_cell.length_c   1.000
_cell.angle_alpha   90.00
_cell.angle_beta   90.00
_cell.angle_gamma   90.00
#
_symmetry.space_group_name_H-M   'P 1'
#
loop_
_entity.id
_entity.type
_entity.pdbx_description
1 polymer ?
#
loop_
_entity_poly.entity_id
_entity_poly.type
_entity_poly.pdbx_seq_one_letter_code
_entity_poly.pdbx_strand_id
1 'polypeptide(L)'
;MTSTTTIKVLLLALTIIFLIVVIPLSPVNDSSWPWLYPKDNVDMSIKFGKKCNIFRGRWVPYPGGPYYTNRTCREIFDQQNCMKFGRPDTEFLKWRWKPDECELPLFDAVQFLEHVKGKSMAFIGDSLGRNNQMQSLLCLLARVSNPTDVSYTRDPRFKRWVYVDYNFTLASFWSPHLVNAIDTDPNGPTYNRLMNLYLDEPNHEWASQVETFNYVIISAGRWFFGPQMFFENGHVVGCHACLKTDVKNLTMIYGYRKAFRTALGTLVKLKNFKGVTILRTLSPAHFENGEWDKGGNCVKTRPVSNSSEMKLDGADLKLYMTQVEELRAAEREGRKRGLKFWMLDTTEAMIARPDGHPNHYGHWPHENVTIADCVHWCLPGPIDTWNEFLLKMLKVYGHTSTMKFHAIVLPSGKNTSPNIPKQVFQLVVTLLLLAIIPLLLNRTSHSPLPFSKISIHNLSIEFDKTCDIFSGKWVPFPKGLYYTNATCKLIIDQQNCMKFGRPDTEFLKWRWKPEECELPFFDGFQFLELVRGKSLAFVGDSVGRNQMQSLLCLLASVVYPEDISYRYTSDTNFKRWFYADYSFTLATLWSPFLVKASDADPSGHSYNSIMKLYLDKVDEAWALEISKFDYVIISAGQWFFRPLMLYEKGQLVGCHKCQQQNITNLTHSYGYRKAFRTAFRTLLSLRDYKGVTFLRTFSPAHFENGEWNKGGSCARTRPFTMEELKVDQYITDMYFTQVEEQRLAAEEGRKRGLQFRLLNTTGAMLLRPDGHPNHYGHSRHRNLNMADCVHWCLPGPIDTWNEFLLHMLKREGQMAPGRKLQ
;
A
#
# COMPACT_ATOMS: atom_id res chain seq x y z
N MET A 1 58.28 -17.42 39.39
CA MET A 1 57.44 -16.59 38.49
C MET A 1 56.40 -17.48 37.85
N THR A 2 55.13 -17.34 38.25
CA THR A 2 53.88 -17.68 37.51
C THR A 2 52.77 -17.84 38.55
N SER A 3 51.87 -16.86 38.73
CA SER A 3 50.49 -17.06 39.21
C SER A 3 49.77 -15.72 39.51
N THR A 4 49.66 -14.83 38.52
CA THR A 4 48.77 -13.65 38.63
C THR A 4 47.84 -13.49 37.43
N THR A 5 48.04 -14.28 36.38
CA THR A 5 47.24 -14.21 35.14
C THR A 5 46.00 -15.11 35.17
N THR A 6 46.03 -16.24 35.89
CA THR A 6 44.91 -17.20 35.96
C THR A 6 43.73 -16.71 36.81
N ILE A 7 43.97 -15.85 37.80
CA ILE A 7 42.90 -15.37 38.71
C ILE A 7 42.07 -14.25 38.07
N LYS A 8 42.67 -13.41 37.21
CA LYS A 8 41.98 -12.30 36.56
C LYS A 8 40.99 -12.76 35.47
N VAL A 9 41.30 -13.86 34.78
CA VAL A 9 40.43 -14.42 33.74
C VAL A 9 39.18 -15.08 34.36
N LEU A 10 39.33 -15.72 35.53
CA LEU A 10 38.20 -16.33 36.24
C LEU A 10 37.19 -15.29 36.77
N LEU A 11 37.69 -14.16 37.29
CA LEU A 11 36.86 -13.07 37.81
C LEU A 11 36.12 -12.29 36.73
N LEU A 12 36.69 -12.19 35.52
CA LEU A 12 36.02 -11.55 34.38
C LEU A 12 34.91 -12.43 33.79
N ALA A 13 35.10 -13.76 33.79
CA ALA A 13 34.10 -14.71 33.30
C ALA A 13 32.86 -14.77 34.21
N LEU A 14 33.06 -14.69 35.54
CA LEU A 14 31.97 -14.73 36.53
C LEU A 14 31.11 -13.45 36.54
N THR A 15 31.69 -12.29 36.26
CA THR A 15 30.95 -11.01 36.23
C THR A 15 30.08 -10.87 34.97
N ILE A 16 30.52 -11.41 33.84
CA ILE A 16 29.75 -11.41 32.59
C ILE A 16 28.53 -12.35 32.68
N ILE A 17 28.65 -13.47 33.40
CA ILE A 17 27.53 -14.41 33.62
C ILE A 17 26.46 -13.80 34.55
N PHE A 18 26.85 -12.98 35.53
CA PHE A 18 25.92 -12.34 36.47
C PHE A 18 25.07 -11.23 35.82
N LEU A 19 25.63 -10.52 34.82
CA LEU A 19 24.95 -9.41 34.12
C LEU A 19 23.90 -9.87 33.10
N ILE A 20 23.90 -11.14 32.68
CA ILE A 20 22.99 -11.66 31.66
C ILE A 20 21.69 -12.25 32.28
N VAL A 21 21.68 -12.56 33.58
CA VAL A 21 20.58 -13.33 34.20
C VAL A 21 19.51 -12.45 34.86
N VAL A 22 19.74 -11.16 35.13
CA VAL A 22 18.85 -10.36 35.97
C VAL A 22 18.37 -9.07 35.31
N ILE A 23 17.63 -9.16 34.20
CA ILE A 23 16.52 -8.22 33.91
C ILE A 23 15.42 -8.98 33.13
N PRO A 24 14.28 -9.27 33.77
CA PRO A 24 13.05 -8.82 33.12
C PRO A 24 12.15 -8.01 34.06
N LEU A 25 11.66 -6.93 33.44
CA LEU A 25 10.53 -6.07 33.74
C LEU A 25 9.37 -6.73 34.50
N SER A 26 8.78 -5.98 35.45
CA SER A 26 7.39 -6.17 35.88
C SER A 26 6.76 -4.84 36.34
N PRO A 27 5.41 -4.73 36.33
CA PRO A 27 4.71 -3.46 36.08
C PRO A 27 3.67 -3.05 37.18
N VAL A 28 3.16 -1.82 37.06
CA VAL A 28 1.78 -1.34 37.38
C VAL A 28 1.36 -1.06 38.86
N ASN A 29 0.68 0.11 38.99
CA ASN A 29 -0.34 0.59 39.97
C ASN A 29 -0.01 0.79 41.45
N ASP A 30 -0.75 1.60 42.22
CA ASP A 30 -1.58 2.82 42.10
C ASP A 30 -2.16 3.07 43.52
N SER A 31 -2.71 4.28 43.77
CA SER A 31 -3.53 4.71 44.94
C SER A 31 -2.79 5.04 46.25
N SER A 32 -3.12 6.08 47.06
CA SER A 32 -4.30 6.97 47.12
C SER A 32 -4.14 8.16 48.11
N TRP A 33 -4.57 9.37 47.69
CA TRP A 33 -5.42 10.40 48.40
C TRP A 33 -4.78 11.45 49.37
N PRO A 34 -5.47 12.55 49.80
CA PRO A 34 -6.32 13.55 49.08
C PRO A 34 -6.19 15.05 49.54
N TRP A 35 -6.68 16.02 48.72
CA TRP A 35 -7.48 17.26 49.02
C TRP A 35 -7.09 18.61 48.33
N LEU A 36 -8.11 19.20 47.64
CA LEU A 36 -8.53 20.62 47.45
C LEU A 36 -7.94 21.58 46.36
N TYR A 37 -8.59 21.57 45.16
CA TYR A 37 -9.02 22.63 44.17
C TYR A 37 -8.36 24.03 43.99
N PRO A 38 -8.65 24.81 42.91
CA PRO A 38 -8.86 24.54 41.47
C PRO A 38 -8.04 25.49 40.54
N LYS A 39 -7.67 25.06 39.32
CA LYS A 39 -7.62 25.94 38.12
C LYS A 39 -7.37 25.16 36.84
N ASP A 40 -8.19 25.48 35.86
CA ASP A 40 -8.29 25.04 34.47
C ASP A 40 -7.02 24.43 33.85
N ASN A 41 -7.11 23.13 33.53
CA ASN A 41 -6.37 22.56 32.42
C ASN A 41 -7.17 21.39 31.84
N VAL A 42 -7.69 21.56 30.63
CA VAL A 42 -8.27 20.48 29.84
C VAL A 42 -7.11 19.63 29.34
N ASP A 43 -6.56 18.79 30.23
CA ASP A 43 -5.79 17.62 29.85
C ASP A 43 -6.76 16.44 29.81
N MET A 44 -7.11 16.04 28.59
CA MET A 44 -7.85 14.80 28.36
C MET A 44 -6.99 13.88 27.51
N SER A 45 -6.00 13.28 28.17
CA SER A 45 -5.58 11.89 28.03
C SER A 45 -5.84 11.28 26.65
N ILE A 46 -4.86 11.46 25.76
CA ILE A 46 -4.79 10.79 24.47
C ILE A 46 -4.75 9.28 24.74
N LYS A 47 -5.86 8.61 24.48
CA LYS A 47 -5.92 7.16 24.31
C LYS A 47 -4.89 6.76 23.25
N PHE A 48 -3.76 6.21 23.69
CA PHE A 48 -2.85 5.45 22.83
C PHE A 48 -3.60 4.23 22.29
N GLY A 49 -3.95 4.24 21.00
CA GLY A 49 -4.65 3.08 20.45
C GLY A 49 -5.25 3.10 19.05
N LYS A 50 -4.86 4.00 18.13
CA LYS A 50 -5.05 3.82 16.66
C LYS A 50 -4.01 4.62 15.88
N LYS A 51 -3.31 4.01 14.92
CA LYS A 51 -2.45 4.74 13.97
C LYS A 51 -3.36 5.47 12.96
N CYS A 52 -3.67 6.74 13.21
CA CYS A 52 -4.44 7.55 12.28
C CYS A 52 -3.71 7.70 10.94
N ASN A 53 -4.39 7.42 9.84
CA ASN A 53 -3.91 7.78 8.51
C ASN A 53 -4.29 9.22 8.17
N ILE A 54 -3.33 10.13 8.32
CA ILE A 54 -3.54 11.57 8.10
C ILE A 54 -3.80 11.94 6.63
N PHE A 55 -3.51 11.04 5.70
CA PHE A 55 -3.64 11.26 4.27
C PHE A 55 -5.03 10.88 3.72
N ARG A 56 -5.87 10.21 4.52
CA ARG A 56 -7.26 9.83 4.17
C ARG A 56 -8.24 10.71 4.93
N GLY A 57 -9.20 11.32 4.22
CA GLY A 57 -10.05 12.34 4.80
C GLY A 57 -10.84 13.14 3.79
N ARG A 58 -11.25 14.34 4.20
CA ARG A 58 -12.04 15.26 3.38
C ARG A 58 -11.68 16.72 3.64
N TRP A 59 -11.90 17.56 2.66
CA TRP A 59 -11.82 19.00 2.84
C TRP A 59 -13.05 19.51 3.59
N VAL A 60 -12.81 20.31 4.62
CA VAL A 60 -13.84 20.98 5.41
C VAL A 60 -13.65 22.50 5.32
N PRO A 61 -14.75 23.28 5.32
CA PRO A 61 -14.66 24.72 5.39
C PRO A 61 -13.91 25.15 6.66
N TYR A 62 -12.94 26.05 6.50
CA TYR A 62 -12.16 26.65 7.56
C TYR A 62 -12.05 28.16 7.30
N PRO A 63 -12.89 28.99 7.94
CA PRO A 63 -12.95 30.43 7.67
C PRO A 63 -11.75 31.22 8.20
N GLY A 64 -10.77 30.57 8.85
CA GLY A 64 -9.64 31.20 9.54
C GLY A 64 -8.60 31.91 8.67
N GLY A 65 -8.86 32.12 7.38
CA GLY A 65 -7.94 32.75 6.44
C GLY A 65 -6.67 31.92 6.16
N PRO A 66 -5.87 32.31 5.15
CA PRO A 66 -4.59 31.66 4.88
C PRO A 66 -3.55 32.01 5.95
N TYR A 67 -2.54 31.15 6.13
CA TYR A 67 -1.45 31.37 7.10
C TYR A 67 -0.60 32.61 6.79
N TYR A 68 -0.54 33.00 5.53
CA TYR A 68 0.23 34.13 5.02
C TYR A 68 -0.45 34.69 3.76
N THR A 69 0.03 35.82 3.26
CA THR A 69 -0.43 36.47 2.02
C THR A 69 0.77 36.88 1.17
N ASN A 70 0.51 37.35 -0.05
CA ASN A 70 1.53 37.95 -0.92
C ASN A 70 2.24 39.17 -0.32
N ARG A 71 1.67 39.83 0.70
CA ARG A 71 2.30 40.94 1.42
C ARG A 71 3.22 40.49 2.54
N THR A 72 2.89 39.37 3.19
CA THR A 72 3.64 38.86 4.35
C THR A 72 4.75 37.89 3.95
N CYS A 73 4.65 37.24 2.78
CA CYS A 73 5.72 36.41 2.22
C CYS A 73 6.20 36.97 0.88
N ARG A 74 7.49 37.31 0.80
CA ARG A 74 8.14 37.83 -0.43
C ARG A 74 8.73 36.72 -1.31
N GLU A 75 8.80 35.49 -0.80
CA GLU A 75 9.41 34.35 -1.48
C GLU A 75 8.47 33.64 -2.47
N ILE A 76 7.22 34.11 -2.62
CA ILE A 76 6.25 33.52 -3.54
C ILE A 76 6.68 33.85 -4.97
N PHE A 77 6.94 32.82 -5.77
CA PHE A 77 7.23 32.99 -7.19
C PHE A 77 6.01 33.53 -7.92
N ASP A 78 6.23 34.46 -8.86
CA ASP A 78 5.16 35.22 -9.48
C ASP A 78 4.10 34.34 -10.15
N GLN A 79 4.49 33.28 -10.86
CA GLN A 79 3.52 32.37 -11.50
C GLN A 79 2.58 31.65 -10.51
N GLN A 80 2.92 31.57 -9.22
CA GLN A 80 2.06 31.01 -8.17
C GLN A 80 1.38 32.08 -7.30
N ASN A 81 1.66 33.37 -7.53
CA ASN A 81 1.16 34.48 -6.72
C ASN A 81 -0.20 34.99 -7.21
N CYS A 82 -1.23 34.14 -7.10
CA CYS A 82 -2.58 34.42 -7.60
C CYS A 82 -3.20 35.69 -7.01
N MET A 83 -2.84 36.04 -5.77
CA MET A 83 -3.30 37.27 -5.12
C MET A 83 -2.67 38.53 -5.74
N LYS A 84 -1.38 38.49 -6.12
CA LYS A 84 -0.69 39.62 -6.78
C LYS A 84 -1.29 39.91 -8.15
N PHE A 85 -1.64 38.87 -8.89
CA PHE A 85 -2.19 38.97 -10.25
C PHE A 85 -3.73 39.10 -10.29
N GLY A 86 -4.36 39.37 -9.14
CA GLY A 86 -5.75 39.81 -9.09
C GLY A 86 -6.80 38.71 -9.24
N ARG A 87 -6.49 37.48 -8.82
CA ARG A 87 -7.50 36.40 -8.76
C ARG A 87 -8.69 36.81 -7.87
N PRO A 88 -9.93 36.84 -8.39
CA PRO A 88 -11.06 37.43 -7.68
C PRO A 88 -11.69 36.48 -6.64
N ASP A 89 -11.65 35.17 -6.88
CA ASP A 89 -12.18 34.19 -5.95
C ASP A 89 -11.17 33.87 -4.84
N THR A 90 -11.60 33.95 -3.58
CA THR A 90 -10.76 33.65 -2.40
C THR A 90 -11.25 32.45 -1.60
N GLU A 91 -12.35 31.82 -2.05
CA GLU A 91 -12.96 30.70 -1.35
C GLU A 91 -12.04 29.48 -1.30
N PHE A 92 -11.15 29.29 -2.28
CA PHE A 92 -10.16 28.21 -2.28
C PHE A 92 -9.17 28.28 -1.08
N LEU A 93 -9.02 29.44 -0.46
CA LEU A 93 -8.17 29.63 0.73
C LEU A 93 -8.84 29.21 2.04
N LYS A 94 -10.17 29.00 2.03
CA LYS A 94 -10.99 28.78 3.23
C LYS A 94 -11.28 27.29 3.47
N TRP A 95 -10.32 26.43 3.14
CA TRP A 95 -10.48 24.98 3.24
C TRP A 95 -9.32 24.37 3.99
N ARG A 96 -9.63 23.37 4.83
CA ARG A 96 -8.65 22.58 5.56
C ARG A 96 -8.91 21.10 5.37
N TRP A 97 -7.83 20.33 5.29
CA TRP A 97 -7.93 18.89 5.28
C TRP A 97 -8.25 18.34 6.67
N LYS A 98 -9.32 17.56 6.77
CA LYS A 98 -9.69 16.84 7.98
C LYS A 98 -9.55 15.34 7.73
N PRO A 99 -8.57 14.67 8.37
CA PRO A 99 -8.50 13.21 8.32
C PRO A 99 -9.75 12.55 8.93
N ASP A 100 -10.11 11.37 8.46
CA ASP A 100 -11.34 10.69 8.91
C ASP A 100 -11.24 10.18 10.36
N GLU A 101 -10.04 9.77 10.76
CA GLU A 101 -9.81 9.06 12.02
C GLU A 101 -9.17 9.92 13.12
N CYS A 102 -8.70 11.13 12.78
CA CYS A 102 -8.07 12.02 13.75
C CYS A 102 -8.05 13.48 13.29
N GLU A 103 -7.61 14.35 14.19
CA GLU A 103 -7.38 15.75 13.89
C GLU A 103 -5.93 15.97 13.41
N LEU A 104 -5.79 16.66 12.27
CA LEU A 104 -4.53 17.20 11.80
C LEU A 104 -4.40 18.61 12.38
N PRO A 105 -3.50 18.92 13.33
CA PRO A 105 -3.38 20.27 13.90
C PRO A 105 -2.92 21.30 12.87
N LEU A 106 -3.19 22.58 13.13
CA LEU A 106 -2.72 23.68 12.28
C LEU A 106 -1.19 23.71 12.21
N PHE A 107 -0.66 24.27 11.13
CA PHE A 107 0.78 24.42 10.98
C PHE A 107 1.33 25.40 12.02
N ASP A 108 2.27 24.91 12.83
CA ASP A 108 3.01 25.68 13.81
C ASP A 108 4.47 25.75 13.38
N ALA A 109 4.89 26.95 12.96
CA ALA A 109 6.23 27.21 12.43
C ALA A 109 7.32 27.08 13.51
N VAL A 110 7.04 27.46 14.76
CA VAL A 110 7.99 27.29 15.88
C VAL A 110 8.21 25.80 16.12
N GLN A 111 7.13 25.03 16.20
CA GLN A 111 7.24 23.59 16.38
C GLN A 111 7.97 22.91 15.21
N PHE A 112 7.72 23.34 13.97
CA PHE A 112 8.47 22.82 12.82
C PHE A 112 9.96 23.09 12.98
N LEU A 113 10.35 24.35 13.22
CA LEU A 113 11.75 24.77 13.38
C LEU A 113 12.45 24.05 14.53
N GLU A 114 11.78 23.85 15.67
CA GLU A 114 12.32 23.08 16.79
C GLU A 114 12.52 21.59 16.45
N HIS A 115 11.65 20.97 15.63
CA HIS A 115 11.85 19.59 15.19
C HIS A 115 13.04 19.43 14.22
N VAL A 116 13.37 20.48 13.46
CA VAL A 116 14.46 20.49 12.48
C VAL A 116 15.71 21.26 12.94
N LYS A 117 15.74 21.67 14.21
CA LYS A 117 16.87 22.40 14.81
C LYS A 117 18.17 21.62 14.71
N GLY A 118 19.22 22.26 14.21
CA GLY A 118 20.53 21.64 13.99
C GLY A 118 20.55 20.57 12.89
N LYS A 119 19.53 20.52 12.02
CA LYS A 119 19.42 19.54 10.94
C LYS A 119 19.40 20.22 9.58
N SER A 120 19.46 19.40 8.53
CA SER A 120 19.40 19.84 7.14
C SER A 120 18.30 19.10 6.36
N MET A 121 17.61 19.82 5.47
CA MET A 121 16.56 19.29 4.61
C MET A 121 16.81 19.68 3.15
N ALA A 122 16.70 18.72 2.23
CA ALA A 122 16.82 18.95 0.79
C ALA A 122 15.52 18.60 0.06
N PHE A 123 15.07 19.50 -0.82
CA PHE A 123 14.03 19.25 -1.81
C PHE A 123 14.70 18.92 -3.14
N ILE A 124 14.47 17.71 -3.67
CA ILE A 124 15.03 17.24 -4.94
C ILE A 124 13.88 16.92 -5.88
N GLY A 125 13.79 17.62 -7.00
CA GLY A 125 12.69 17.37 -7.92
C GLY A 125 12.38 18.43 -8.95
N ASP A 126 11.12 18.42 -9.36
CA ASP A 126 10.52 19.34 -10.32
C ASP A 126 10.03 20.65 -9.68
N SER A 127 9.36 21.48 -10.50
CA SER A 127 8.79 22.77 -10.10
C SER A 127 7.76 22.66 -8.98
N LEU A 128 7.06 21.54 -8.81
CA LEU A 128 6.10 21.36 -7.73
C LEU A 128 6.80 21.15 -6.37
N GLY A 129 7.95 20.48 -6.36
CA GLY A 129 8.77 20.36 -5.15
C GLY A 129 9.40 21.71 -4.77
N ARG A 130 9.95 22.42 -5.76
CA ARG A 130 10.68 23.66 -5.56
C ARG A 130 9.78 24.90 -5.45
N ASN A 131 9.00 25.21 -6.47
CA ASN A 131 8.23 26.46 -6.57
C ASN A 131 6.89 26.39 -5.84
N ASN A 132 6.39 25.20 -5.49
CA ASN A 132 5.19 25.08 -4.66
C ASN A 132 5.50 24.67 -3.22
N GLN A 133 5.93 23.43 -2.97
CA GLN A 133 6.04 22.91 -1.61
C GLN A 133 7.08 23.65 -0.76
N MET A 134 8.30 23.83 -1.29
CA MET A 134 9.38 24.48 -0.57
C MET A 134 9.10 25.99 -0.37
N GLN A 135 8.56 26.70 -1.37
CA GLN A 135 8.19 28.10 -1.20
C GLN A 135 7.05 28.30 -0.20
N SER A 136 6.03 27.42 -0.21
CA SER A 136 5.02 27.37 0.86
C SER A 136 5.68 27.23 2.23
N LEU A 137 6.66 26.33 2.36
CA LEU A 137 7.38 26.14 3.63
C LEU A 137 8.14 27.40 4.04
N LEU A 138 8.88 28.04 3.11
CA LEU A 138 9.56 29.32 3.38
C LEU A 138 8.58 30.38 3.91
N CYS A 139 7.42 30.52 3.27
CA CYS A 139 6.39 31.46 3.69
C CYS A 139 5.77 31.13 5.05
N LEU A 140 5.52 29.85 5.33
CA LEU A 140 5.01 29.41 6.63
C LEU A 140 6.02 29.72 7.75
N LEU A 141 7.31 29.53 7.48
CA LEU A 141 8.40 29.76 8.44
C LEU A 141 8.77 31.24 8.62
N ALA A 142 8.58 32.08 7.60
CA ALA A 142 8.83 33.52 7.64
C ALA A 142 8.01 34.26 8.72
N ARG A 143 6.95 33.63 9.23
CA ARG A 143 6.16 34.10 10.38
C ARG A 143 6.94 34.11 11.69
N VAL A 144 8.05 33.37 11.77
CA VAL A 144 8.88 33.19 12.97
C VAL A 144 10.30 33.67 12.73
N SER A 145 10.93 33.25 11.64
CA SER A 145 12.31 33.63 11.32
C SER A 145 12.47 33.65 9.80
N ASN A 146 13.28 34.58 9.29
CA ASN A 146 13.60 34.65 7.86
C ASN A 146 14.94 33.97 7.60
N PRO A 147 15.05 33.15 6.55
CA PRO A 147 16.30 32.51 6.21
C PRO A 147 17.30 33.51 5.59
N THR A 148 18.58 33.18 5.71
CA THR A 148 19.65 33.82 4.93
C THR A 148 20.02 32.94 3.75
N ASP A 149 20.07 33.50 2.53
CA ASP A 149 20.58 32.79 1.35
C ASP A 149 22.10 32.61 1.48
N VAL A 150 22.55 31.36 1.47
CA VAL A 150 23.95 30.94 1.56
C VAL A 150 24.36 30.09 0.35
N SER A 151 23.67 30.27 -0.77
CA SER A 151 23.95 29.57 -2.03
C SER A 151 25.37 29.88 -2.49
N TYR A 152 26.18 28.84 -2.74
CA TYR A 152 27.56 29.00 -3.23
C TYR A 152 27.64 29.29 -4.73
N THR A 153 26.52 29.15 -5.46
CA THR A 153 26.40 29.41 -6.89
C THR A 153 25.32 30.45 -7.16
N ARG A 154 25.48 31.18 -8.27
CA ARG A 154 24.46 32.09 -8.80
C ARG A 154 23.40 31.37 -9.64
N ASP A 155 23.60 30.09 -9.93
CA ASP A 155 22.65 29.30 -10.69
C ASP A 155 21.32 29.19 -9.94
N PRO A 156 20.20 29.69 -10.50
CA PRO A 156 18.92 29.60 -9.83
C PRO A 156 18.46 28.16 -9.63
N ARG A 157 18.99 27.16 -10.36
CA ARG A 157 18.63 25.74 -10.25
C ARG A 157 19.04 25.10 -8.92
N PHE A 158 19.98 25.71 -8.21
CA PHE A 158 20.37 25.32 -6.87
C PHE A 158 20.22 26.49 -5.91
N LYS A 159 19.55 26.26 -4.79
CA LYS A 159 19.43 27.26 -3.72
C LYS A 159 19.63 26.63 -2.37
N ARG A 160 20.27 27.38 -1.46
CA ARG A 160 20.49 26.98 -0.07
C ARG A 160 20.22 28.15 0.86
N TRP A 161 19.45 27.87 1.90
CA TRP A 161 19.03 28.81 2.93
C TRP A 161 19.41 28.29 4.31
N VAL A 162 19.76 29.20 5.21
CA VAL A 162 20.03 28.87 6.62
C VAL A 162 19.15 29.72 7.52
N TYR A 163 18.42 29.06 8.42
CA TYR A 163 17.75 29.69 9.55
C TYR A 163 18.74 29.72 10.72
N VAL A 164 19.43 30.84 10.88
CA VAL A 164 20.57 30.99 11.81
C VAL A 164 20.16 30.65 13.25
N ASP A 165 19.00 31.14 13.70
CA ASP A 165 18.49 30.94 15.06
C ASP A 165 18.27 29.46 15.43
N TYR A 166 18.02 28.62 14.43
CA TYR A 166 17.72 27.20 14.59
C TYR A 166 18.83 26.30 14.07
N ASN A 167 19.90 26.88 13.50
CA ASN A 167 20.93 26.15 12.76
C ASN A 167 20.32 25.12 11.78
N PHE A 168 19.24 25.51 11.11
CA PHE A 168 18.50 24.66 10.17
C PHE A 168 18.86 25.04 8.74
N THR A 169 19.34 24.08 7.96
CA THR A 169 19.70 24.30 6.55
C THR A 169 18.62 23.71 5.64
N LEU A 170 18.10 24.53 4.74
CA LEU A 170 17.16 24.11 3.70
C LEU A 170 17.82 24.26 2.33
N ALA A 171 17.75 23.24 1.49
CA ALA A 171 18.29 23.29 0.13
C ALA A 171 17.28 22.81 -0.91
N SER A 172 17.44 23.29 -2.13
CA SER A 172 16.67 22.88 -3.30
C SER A 172 17.59 22.50 -4.45
N PHE A 173 17.31 21.36 -5.06
CA PHE A 173 17.99 20.85 -6.23
C PHE A 173 16.98 20.66 -7.36
N TRP A 174 17.15 21.43 -8.44
CA TRP A 174 16.38 21.26 -9.65
C TRP A 174 16.80 19.98 -10.37
N SER A 175 15.96 18.95 -10.28
CA SER A 175 16.16 17.67 -10.93
C SER A 175 14.80 17.09 -11.33
N PRO A 176 14.16 17.62 -12.38
CA PRO A 176 12.78 17.27 -12.74
C PRO A 176 12.60 15.78 -13.08
N HIS A 177 13.68 15.13 -13.53
CA HIS A 177 13.70 13.69 -13.83
C HIS A 177 14.49 12.86 -12.80
N LEU A 178 15.06 13.47 -11.75
CA LEU A 178 15.91 12.86 -10.70
C LEU A 178 17.25 12.29 -11.20
N VAL A 179 17.30 11.78 -12.42
CA VAL A 179 18.50 11.27 -13.11
C VAL A 179 19.21 12.36 -13.90
N ASN A 180 20.41 12.05 -14.37
CA ASN A 180 21.14 12.91 -15.28
C ASN A 180 20.29 13.12 -16.56
N ALA A 181 20.00 14.37 -16.86
CA ALA A 181 19.06 14.77 -17.89
C ALA A 181 19.63 15.96 -18.67
N ILE A 182 19.76 15.80 -19.98
CA ILE A 182 20.30 16.84 -20.87
C ILE A 182 19.18 17.29 -21.79
N ASP A 183 18.89 18.58 -21.74
CA ASP A 183 17.99 19.24 -22.67
C ASP A 183 18.68 19.39 -24.03
N THR A 184 18.13 18.80 -25.09
CA THR A 184 18.74 18.87 -26.42
C THR A 184 18.50 20.21 -27.11
N ASP A 185 17.55 21.02 -26.63
CA ASP A 185 17.27 22.35 -27.14
C ASP A 185 16.99 23.33 -25.99
N PRO A 186 18.04 23.78 -25.27
CA PRO A 186 17.89 24.65 -24.10
C PRO A 186 17.27 26.02 -24.43
N ASN A 187 17.24 26.43 -25.70
CA ASN A 187 16.75 27.73 -26.16
C ASN A 187 15.33 27.67 -26.76
N GLY A 188 14.78 26.47 -27.04
CA GLY A 188 13.43 26.29 -27.57
C GLY A 188 12.30 26.47 -26.54
N PRO A 189 11.01 26.37 -26.90
CA PRO A 189 9.91 26.41 -25.92
C PRO A 189 9.92 25.17 -25.01
N THR A 190 9.74 25.35 -23.70
CA THR A 190 9.90 24.30 -22.66
C THR A 190 9.00 23.08 -22.82
N TYR A 191 7.85 23.22 -23.48
CA TYR A 191 6.77 22.22 -23.47
C TYR A 191 6.87 21.14 -24.55
N ASN A 192 7.90 21.15 -25.41
CA ASN A 192 8.15 20.11 -26.42
C ASN A 192 9.63 19.75 -26.56
N ARG A 193 10.45 20.07 -25.53
CA ARG A 193 11.89 19.79 -25.58
C ARG A 193 12.15 18.30 -25.43
N LEU A 194 12.98 17.77 -26.32
CA LEU A 194 13.45 16.39 -26.22
C LEU A 194 14.50 16.33 -25.11
N MET A 195 14.24 15.48 -24.11
CA MET A 195 15.15 15.30 -22.97
C MET A 195 15.92 13.98 -23.12
N ASN A 196 17.25 14.04 -23.11
CA ASN A 196 18.11 12.87 -23.02
C ASN A 196 18.24 12.46 -21.56
N LEU A 197 17.65 11.34 -21.17
CA LEU A 197 17.67 10.80 -19.82
C LEU A 197 18.63 9.62 -19.72
N TYR A 198 19.63 9.73 -18.85
CA TYR A 198 20.56 8.66 -18.53
C TYR A 198 20.01 7.89 -17.33
N LEU A 199 19.27 6.82 -17.61
CA LEU A 199 18.41 6.15 -16.64
C LEU A 199 19.18 5.40 -15.55
N ASP A 200 20.47 5.18 -15.72
CA ASP A 200 21.40 4.53 -14.79
C ASP A 200 22.28 5.51 -13.99
N GLU A 201 22.21 6.81 -14.31
CA GLU A 201 23.02 7.85 -13.66
C GLU A 201 22.14 8.81 -12.87
N PRO A 202 22.32 8.95 -11.54
CA PRO A 202 21.63 10.00 -10.79
C PRO A 202 22.15 11.38 -11.22
N ASN A 203 21.33 12.42 -11.11
CA ASN A 203 21.81 13.77 -11.36
C ASN A 203 22.91 14.13 -10.35
N HIS A 204 24.08 14.51 -10.87
CA HIS A 204 25.30 14.71 -10.10
C HIS A 204 25.19 15.84 -9.05
N GLU A 205 24.39 16.87 -9.30
CA GLU A 205 24.30 18.05 -8.42
C GLU A 205 23.75 17.70 -7.04
N TRP A 206 22.67 16.91 -6.99
CA TRP A 206 22.12 16.46 -5.72
C TRP A 206 22.86 15.24 -5.19
N ALA A 207 23.24 14.29 -6.05
CA ALA A 207 23.88 13.05 -5.63
C ALA A 207 25.22 13.29 -4.90
N SER A 208 25.98 14.31 -5.31
CA SER A 208 27.26 14.68 -4.68
C SER A 208 27.12 15.29 -3.28
N GLN A 209 25.95 15.81 -2.92
CA GLN A 209 25.75 16.56 -1.67
C GLN A 209 24.74 15.92 -0.72
N VAL A 210 23.94 14.96 -1.20
CA VAL A 210 22.81 14.38 -0.45
C VAL A 210 23.22 13.71 0.87
N GLU A 211 24.46 13.23 0.97
CA GLU A 211 25.01 12.63 2.21
C GLU A 211 25.03 13.61 3.39
N THR A 212 25.03 14.93 3.13
CA THR A 212 25.03 15.99 4.15
C THR A 212 23.64 16.31 4.71
N PHE A 213 22.58 15.74 4.13
CA PHE A 213 21.19 16.08 4.48
C PHE A 213 20.55 15.06 5.43
N ASN A 214 19.89 15.56 6.49
CA ASN A 214 19.15 14.71 7.43
C ASN A 214 17.77 14.29 6.88
N TYR A 215 17.12 15.15 6.10
CA TYR A 215 15.85 14.87 5.44
C TYR A 215 15.98 15.14 3.95
N VAL A 216 15.55 14.20 3.11
CA VAL A 216 15.61 14.33 1.65
C VAL A 216 14.21 14.08 1.11
N ILE A 217 13.57 15.14 0.60
CA ILE A 217 12.25 15.08 -0.01
C ILE A 217 12.44 14.95 -1.53
N ILE A 218 12.07 13.79 -2.08
CA ILE A 218 12.15 13.49 -3.51
C ILE A 218 10.76 13.61 -4.13
N SER A 219 10.69 14.25 -5.29
CA SER A 219 9.44 14.32 -6.06
C SER A 219 9.66 14.58 -7.54
N ALA A 220 8.93 13.86 -8.41
CA ALA A 220 8.94 14.08 -9.85
C ALA A 220 7.66 13.51 -10.50
N GLY A 221 7.19 14.12 -11.59
CA GLY A 221 6.03 13.61 -12.33
C GLY A 221 5.82 14.25 -13.69
N ARG A 222 5.42 15.52 -13.72
CA ARG A 222 4.85 16.17 -14.91
C ARG A 222 5.82 16.26 -16.09
N TRP A 223 7.11 16.38 -15.81
CA TRP A 223 8.17 16.44 -16.81
C TRP A 223 8.37 15.15 -17.61
N PHE A 224 7.76 14.04 -17.17
CA PHE A 224 7.83 12.76 -17.89
C PHE A 224 6.77 12.63 -19.01
N PHE A 225 5.82 13.56 -19.12
CA PHE A 225 4.86 13.56 -20.23
C PHE A 225 5.47 14.09 -21.54
N GLY A 226 6.58 14.82 -21.47
CA GLY A 226 7.27 15.36 -22.64
C GLY A 226 8.10 14.33 -23.39
N PRO A 227 8.57 14.65 -24.61
CA PRO A 227 9.43 13.77 -25.41
C PRO A 227 10.75 13.43 -24.68
N GLN A 228 11.13 12.16 -24.67
CA GLN A 228 12.34 11.68 -23.98
C GLN A 228 13.10 10.65 -24.81
N MET A 229 14.43 10.73 -24.75
CA MET A 229 15.34 9.68 -25.20
C MET A 229 15.94 9.00 -23.96
N PHE A 230 15.96 7.66 -23.96
CA PHE A 230 16.45 6.88 -22.84
C PHE A 230 17.83 6.31 -23.17
N PHE A 231 18.78 6.58 -22.29
CA PHE A 231 20.14 6.06 -22.32
C PHE A 231 20.37 5.13 -21.12
N GLU A 232 21.04 4.00 -21.35
CA GLU A 232 21.60 3.16 -20.29
C GLU A 232 23.02 2.74 -20.70
N ASN A 233 23.99 2.86 -19.79
CA ASN A 233 25.41 2.63 -20.03
C ASN A 233 25.93 3.36 -21.28
N GLY A 234 25.47 4.60 -21.50
CA GLY A 234 25.84 5.42 -22.67
C GLY A 234 25.18 5.03 -24.01
N HIS A 235 24.32 4.01 -24.04
CA HIS A 235 23.65 3.55 -25.27
C HIS A 235 22.16 3.89 -25.25
N VAL A 236 21.59 4.20 -26.43
CA VAL A 236 20.15 4.46 -26.58
C VAL A 236 19.38 3.14 -26.45
N VAL A 237 18.52 3.04 -25.45
CA VAL A 237 17.66 1.86 -25.22
C VAL A 237 16.24 2.02 -25.78
N GLY A 238 15.83 3.26 -25.99
CA GLY A 238 14.55 3.59 -26.61
C GLY A 238 14.18 5.05 -26.41
N CYS A 239 12.96 5.42 -26.76
CA CYS A 239 12.46 6.78 -26.60
C CYS A 239 10.96 6.82 -26.31
N HIS A 240 10.48 7.91 -25.73
CA HIS A 240 9.07 8.23 -25.60
C HIS A 240 8.74 9.47 -26.42
N ALA A 241 7.76 9.36 -27.32
CA ALA A 241 7.26 10.48 -28.14
C ALA A 241 8.36 11.25 -28.91
N CYS A 242 9.48 10.59 -29.27
CA CYS A 242 10.62 11.24 -29.90
C CYS A 242 10.50 11.39 -31.43
N LEU A 243 9.45 10.85 -32.05
CA LEU A 243 9.17 10.90 -33.50
C LEU A 243 10.31 10.38 -34.40
N LYS A 244 11.22 9.54 -33.87
CA LYS A 244 12.28 8.87 -34.65
C LYS A 244 11.87 7.44 -34.99
N THR A 245 12.00 7.05 -36.26
CA THR A 245 11.65 5.71 -36.76
C THR A 245 12.67 4.64 -36.38
N ASP A 246 13.94 5.04 -36.20
CA ASP A 246 15.06 4.11 -36.02
C ASP A 246 15.30 3.74 -34.54
N VAL A 247 14.46 4.26 -33.63
CA VAL A 247 14.60 4.08 -32.18
C VAL A 247 13.37 3.37 -31.62
N LYS A 248 13.60 2.36 -30.79
CA LYS A 248 12.52 1.60 -30.13
C LYS A 248 11.63 2.55 -29.31
N ASN A 249 10.34 2.63 -29.66
CA ASN A 249 9.38 3.41 -28.90
C ASN A 249 9.02 2.68 -27.59
N LEU A 250 9.30 3.33 -26.47
CA LEU A 250 9.04 2.88 -25.10
C LEU A 250 8.02 3.81 -24.44
N THR A 251 7.34 3.30 -23.43
CA THR A 251 6.36 4.09 -22.69
C THR A 251 7.06 5.09 -21.76
N MET A 252 6.42 6.23 -21.49
CA MET A 252 6.84 7.17 -20.44
C MET A 252 7.10 6.44 -19.10
N ILE A 253 6.24 5.48 -18.75
CA ILE A 253 6.32 4.74 -17.48
C ILE A 253 7.63 3.95 -17.36
N TYR A 254 8.20 3.49 -18.48
CA TYR A 254 9.51 2.83 -18.48
C TYR A 254 10.60 3.76 -17.94
N GLY A 255 10.75 4.95 -18.55
CA GLY A 255 11.73 5.94 -18.13
C GLY A 255 11.47 6.42 -16.70
N TYR A 256 10.20 6.65 -16.36
CA TYR A 256 9.77 7.07 -15.03
C TYR A 256 10.17 6.06 -13.94
N ARG A 257 9.83 4.78 -14.13
CA ARG A 257 10.16 3.71 -13.19
C ARG A 257 11.66 3.60 -12.99
N LYS A 258 12.43 3.63 -14.08
CA LYS A 258 13.90 3.54 -14.05
C LYS A 258 14.51 4.75 -13.33
N ALA A 259 14.03 5.95 -13.59
CA ALA A 259 14.51 7.16 -12.93
C ALA A 259 14.32 7.10 -11.41
N PHE A 260 13.13 6.70 -10.94
CA PHE A 260 12.89 6.51 -9.50
C PHE A 260 13.73 5.40 -8.90
N ARG A 261 13.88 4.27 -9.62
CA ARG A 261 14.75 3.16 -9.20
C ARG A 261 16.19 3.60 -9.01
N THR A 262 16.72 4.38 -9.94
CA THR A 262 18.10 4.87 -9.90
C THR A 262 18.28 5.91 -8.81
N ALA A 263 17.37 6.87 -8.67
CA ALA A 263 17.43 7.88 -7.63
C ALA A 263 17.37 7.27 -6.22
N LEU A 264 16.36 6.43 -5.96
CA LEU A 264 16.21 5.77 -4.66
C LEU A 264 17.32 4.73 -4.41
N GLY A 265 17.69 3.97 -5.44
CA GLY A 265 18.80 3.01 -5.37
C GLY A 265 20.14 3.69 -5.08
N THR A 266 20.37 4.90 -5.58
CA THR A 266 21.56 5.69 -5.25
C THR A 266 21.60 5.99 -3.75
N LEU A 267 20.50 6.48 -3.17
CA LEU A 267 20.42 6.73 -1.72
C LEU A 267 20.65 5.45 -0.89
N VAL A 268 20.14 4.32 -1.36
CA VAL A 268 20.35 3.02 -0.71
C VAL A 268 21.79 2.52 -0.83
N LYS A 269 22.53 2.91 -1.87
CA LYS A 269 23.94 2.50 -2.09
C LYS A 269 24.97 3.43 -1.44
N LEU A 270 24.63 4.70 -1.21
CA LEU A 270 25.53 5.70 -0.62
C LEU A 270 25.94 5.32 0.81
N LYS A 271 27.24 5.05 1.01
CA LYS A 271 27.75 4.48 2.27
C LYS A 271 27.55 5.41 3.48
N ASN A 272 27.68 6.72 3.30
CA ASN A 272 27.61 7.67 4.41
C ASN A 272 26.23 8.30 4.60
N PHE A 273 25.29 8.07 3.66
CA PHE A 273 23.93 8.56 3.82
C PHE A 273 23.23 7.89 5.01
N LYS A 274 22.76 8.70 5.96
CA LYS A 274 21.98 8.27 7.14
C LYS A 274 20.67 9.05 7.30
N GLY A 275 20.34 9.88 6.31
CA GLY A 275 19.14 10.71 6.32
C GLY A 275 17.85 9.90 6.18
N VAL A 276 16.73 10.58 6.41
CA VAL A 276 15.39 10.08 6.12
C VAL A 276 14.99 10.52 4.73
N THR A 277 14.66 9.56 3.87
CA THR A 277 14.14 9.82 2.53
C THR A 277 12.62 9.91 2.59
N ILE A 278 12.05 10.97 2.05
CA ILE A 278 10.60 11.22 2.01
C ILE A 278 10.21 11.33 0.53
N LEU A 279 9.35 10.45 0.06
CA LEU A 279 8.73 10.59 -1.26
C LEU A 279 7.46 11.42 -1.13
N ARG A 280 7.38 12.56 -1.82
CA ARG A 280 6.13 13.28 -2.03
C ARG A 280 5.45 12.69 -3.28
N THR A 281 4.24 12.17 -3.11
CA THR A 281 3.51 11.48 -4.19
C THR A 281 3.03 12.43 -5.30
N LEU A 282 2.54 11.87 -6.41
CA LEU A 282 2.14 12.63 -7.58
C LEU A 282 1.16 13.77 -7.23
N SER A 283 1.46 14.98 -7.71
CA SER A 283 0.51 16.08 -7.69
C SER A 283 -0.40 15.97 -8.93
N PRO A 284 -1.73 15.89 -8.77
CA PRO A 284 -2.66 15.89 -9.90
C PRO A 284 -2.62 17.23 -10.63
N ALA A 285 -3.09 17.21 -11.88
CA ALA A 285 -3.38 18.38 -12.70
C ALA A 285 -4.87 18.33 -13.05
N HIS A 286 -5.52 19.49 -13.10
CA HIS A 286 -6.98 19.54 -13.30
C HIS A 286 -7.30 20.34 -14.57
N PHE A 287 -7.12 19.72 -15.72
CA PHE A 287 -7.57 20.32 -16.98
C PHE A 287 -9.03 19.95 -17.25
N GLU A 288 -9.82 20.97 -17.54
CA GLU A 288 -11.20 20.92 -18.00
C GLU A 288 -11.25 21.50 -19.42
N ASN A 289 -12.22 21.08 -20.23
CA ASN A 289 -12.49 21.62 -21.57
C ASN A 289 -11.35 21.47 -22.60
N GLY A 290 -10.38 20.61 -22.34
CA GLY A 290 -9.27 20.34 -23.26
C GLY A 290 -8.04 19.84 -22.51
N GLU A 291 -7.02 19.41 -23.26
CA GLU A 291 -5.68 19.19 -22.72
C GLU A 291 -4.94 20.53 -22.61
N TRP A 292 -3.79 20.53 -21.93
CA TRP A 292 -2.98 21.73 -21.69
C TRP A 292 -2.59 22.47 -22.99
N ASP A 293 -2.45 21.76 -24.11
CA ASP A 293 -2.08 22.26 -25.44
C ASP A 293 -3.29 22.51 -26.36
N LYS A 294 -4.51 22.16 -25.91
CA LYS A 294 -5.77 22.23 -26.68
C LYS A 294 -6.77 23.20 -26.06
N GLY A 295 -6.29 24.18 -25.28
CA GLY A 295 -7.12 25.20 -24.64
C GLY A 295 -7.80 24.74 -23.35
N GLY A 296 -7.31 23.67 -22.71
CA GLY A 296 -7.78 23.24 -21.39
C GLY A 296 -7.55 24.30 -20.32
N ASN A 297 -8.44 24.36 -19.32
CA ASN A 297 -8.41 25.32 -18.23
C ASN A 297 -8.87 24.71 -16.89
N CYS A 298 -8.78 25.47 -15.80
CA CYS A 298 -9.14 25.04 -14.44
C CYS A 298 -9.94 26.16 -13.78
N VAL A 299 -11.25 26.18 -14.02
CA VAL A 299 -12.12 27.31 -13.65
C VAL A 299 -12.93 27.05 -12.38
N LYS A 300 -12.87 25.84 -11.82
CA LYS A 300 -13.52 25.54 -10.55
C LYS A 300 -13.03 26.47 -9.44
N THR A 301 -13.95 26.90 -8.58
CA THR A 301 -13.67 27.81 -7.46
C THR A 301 -13.92 27.17 -6.09
N ARG A 302 -14.28 25.87 -6.08
CA ARG A 302 -14.53 25.08 -4.87
C ARG A 302 -13.95 23.67 -4.99
N PRO A 303 -13.58 23.04 -3.86
CA PRO A 303 -13.20 21.64 -3.82
C PRO A 303 -14.33 20.73 -4.28
N VAL A 304 -13.97 19.59 -4.85
CA VAL A 304 -14.94 18.54 -5.18
C VAL A 304 -15.15 17.64 -3.97
N SER A 305 -16.41 17.42 -3.62
CA SER A 305 -16.79 16.69 -2.39
C SER A 305 -17.02 15.19 -2.64
N ASN A 306 -17.12 14.77 -3.90
CA ASN A 306 -17.42 13.39 -4.27
C ASN A 306 -16.26 12.76 -5.02
N SER A 307 -15.75 11.63 -4.50
CA SER A 307 -14.73 10.79 -5.15
C SER A 307 -15.10 10.28 -6.55
N SER A 308 -16.34 10.47 -7.01
CA SER A 308 -16.74 10.17 -8.39
C SER A 308 -16.61 11.35 -9.36
N GLU A 309 -16.43 12.57 -8.86
CA GLU A 309 -16.35 13.79 -9.70
C GLU A 309 -14.95 14.00 -10.27
N MET A 310 -13.91 13.77 -9.47
CA MET A 310 -12.52 13.72 -9.94
C MET A 310 -11.80 12.55 -9.27
N LYS A 311 -11.08 11.78 -10.08
CA LYS A 311 -10.28 10.63 -9.66
C LYS A 311 -8.94 10.68 -10.36
N LEU A 312 -7.94 10.08 -9.72
CA LEU A 312 -6.71 9.74 -10.40
C LEU A 312 -7.01 8.64 -11.41
N ASP A 313 -6.74 8.89 -12.69
CA ASP A 313 -6.98 7.92 -13.75
C ASP A 313 -5.81 7.89 -14.76
N GLY A 314 -5.95 7.03 -15.77
CA GLY A 314 -5.04 6.98 -16.92
C GLY A 314 -3.56 6.95 -16.57
N ALA A 315 -2.82 7.91 -17.09
CA ALA A 315 -1.37 8.03 -16.91
C ALA A 315 -0.98 8.46 -15.49
N ASP A 316 -1.75 9.35 -14.87
CA ASP A 316 -1.47 9.86 -13.52
C ASP A 316 -1.56 8.75 -12.47
N LEU A 317 -2.56 7.87 -12.58
CA LEU A 317 -2.66 6.71 -11.69
C LEU A 317 -1.46 5.76 -11.83
N LYS A 318 -1.00 5.52 -13.07
CA LYS A 318 0.18 4.69 -13.33
C LYS A 318 1.45 5.29 -12.75
N LEU A 319 1.63 6.61 -12.85
CA LEU A 319 2.76 7.31 -12.23
C LEU A 319 2.72 7.17 -10.72
N TYR A 320 1.57 7.46 -10.08
CA TYR A 320 1.41 7.30 -8.62
C TYR A 320 1.73 5.87 -8.16
N MET A 321 1.15 4.85 -8.81
CA MET A 321 1.43 3.46 -8.48
C MET A 321 2.92 3.11 -8.63
N THR A 322 3.56 3.60 -9.71
CA THR A 322 5.00 3.39 -9.94
C THR A 322 5.85 4.02 -8.84
N GLN A 323 5.52 5.23 -8.38
CA GLN A 323 6.21 5.87 -7.25
C GLN A 323 6.10 5.03 -5.97
N VAL A 324 4.89 4.55 -5.67
CA VAL A 324 4.62 3.72 -4.50
C VAL A 324 5.41 2.41 -4.57
N GLU A 325 5.40 1.72 -5.71
CA GLU A 325 6.14 0.48 -5.93
C GLU A 325 7.66 0.67 -5.74
N GLU A 326 8.27 1.65 -6.40
CA GLU A 326 9.71 1.89 -6.32
C GLU A 326 10.13 2.39 -4.92
N LEU A 327 9.30 3.18 -4.23
CA LEU A 327 9.55 3.55 -2.84
C LEU A 327 9.53 2.31 -1.94
N ARG A 328 8.56 1.41 -2.10
CA ARG A 328 8.49 0.17 -1.30
C ARG A 328 9.68 -0.74 -1.59
N ALA A 329 10.13 -0.83 -2.84
CA ALA A 329 11.35 -1.53 -3.19
C ALA A 329 12.58 -0.95 -2.47
N ALA A 330 12.75 0.37 -2.52
CA ALA A 330 13.85 1.06 -1.85
C ALA A 330 13.76 0.97 -0.31
N GLU A 331 12.57 1.04 0.27
CA GLU A 331 12.35 0.85 1.71
C GLU A 331 12.83 -0.54 2.15
N ARG A 332 12.48 -1.58 1.38
CA ARG A 332 12.88 -2.97 1.66
C ARG A 332 14.40 -3.14 1.64
N GLU A 333 15.07 -2.60 0.62
CA GLU A 333 16.53 -2.67 0.49
C GLU A 333 17.23 -1.81 1.56
N GLY A 334 16.77 -0.57 1.73
CA GLY A 334 17.33 0.38 2.69
C GLY A 334 17.16 -0.04 4.14
N ARG A 335 16.10 -0.80 4.49
CA ARG A 335 15.90 -1.35 5.83
C ARG A 335 17.06 -2.28 6.25
N LYS A 336 17.70 -2.98 5.30
CA LYS A 336 18.91 -3.79 5.58
C LYS A 336 20.07 -2.95 6.10
N ARG A 337 20.12 -1.67 5.73
CA ARG A 337 21.13 -0.68 6.17
C ARG A 337 20.64 0.24 7.30
N GLY A 338 19.40 0.05 7.79
CA GLY A 338 18.79 0.93 8.78
C GLY A 338 18.35 2.30 8.24
N LEU A 339 18.24 2.46 6.92
CA LEU A 339 17.72 3.67 6.29
C LEU A 339 16.21 3.79 6.49
N LYS A 340 15.71 5.03 6.56
CA LYS A 340 14.29 5.33 6.77
C LYS A 340 13.68 5.95 5.52
N PHE A 341 12.61 5.34 5.03
CA PHE A 341 11.83 5.84 3.90
C PHE A 341 10.41 6.14 4.35
N TRP A 342 9.94 7.35 4.09
CA TRP A 342 8.58 7.79 4.40
C TRP A 342 7.84 8.19 3.12
N MET A 343 6.53 7.96 3.11
CA MET A 343 5.65 8.42 2.06
C MET A 343 4.85 9.61 2.57
N LEU A 344 5.00 10.75 1.91
CA LEU A 344 4.17 11.93 2.06
C LEU A 344 3.10 11.85 0.96
N ASP A 345 2.01 11.14 1.26
CA ASP A 345 0.92 10.91 0.30
C ASP A 345 -0.02 12.12 0.27
N THR A 346 0.18 12.98 -0.73
CA THR A 346 -0.62 14.20 -0.93
C THR A 346 -1.70 14.02 -1.99
N THR A 347 -1.66 12.92 -2.74
CA THR A 347 -2.35 12.80 -4.02
C THR A 347 -3.86 12.85 -3.86
N GLU A 348 -4.42 12.09 -2.93
CA GLU A 348 -5.87 12.07 -2.69
C GLU A 348 -6.40 13.42 -2.24
N ALA A 349 -5.74 14.06 -1.28
CA ALA A 349 -6.15 15.37 -0.81
C ALA A 349 -6.15 16.38 -1.95
N MET A 350 -5.19 16.30 -2.88
CA MET A 350 -5.09 17.25 -3.98
C MET A 350 -6.03 16.99 -5.14
N ILE A 351 -6.44 15.73 -5.40
CA ILE A 351 -7.45 15.42 -6.43
C ILE A 351 -8.77 16.16 -6.14
N ALA A 352 -9.07 16.35 -4.86
CA ALA A 352 -10.26 17.05 -4.44
C ALA A 352 -10.17 18.58 -4.62
N ARG A 353 -9.06 19.13 -5.14
CA ARG A 353 -8.74 20.56 -5.14
C ARG A 353 -8.53 21.19 -6.52
N PRO A 354 -9.41 20.98 -7.52
CA PRO A 354 -9.27 21.67 -8.80
C PRO A 354 -9.33 23.20 -8.67
N ASP A 355 -9.88 23.71 -7.57
CA ASP A 355 -9.96 25.13 -7.24
C ASP A 355 -8.64 25.78 -6.87
N GLY A 356 -7.60 25.00 -6.57
CA GLY A 356 -6.33 25.51 -6.06
C GLY A 356 -5.34 26.01 -7.10
N HIS A 357 -5.61 25.84 -8.39
CA HIS A 357 -4.67 26.14 -9.47
C HIS A 357 -4.65 27.63 -9.87
N PRO A 358 -3.51 28.20 -10.30
CA PRO A 358 -3.44 29.58 -10.77
C PRO A 358 -4.31 29.86 -11.99
N ASN A 359 -4.52 28.87 -12.88
CA ASN A 359 -5.15 29.11 -14.17
C ASN A 359 -4.38 30.21 -14.93
N HIS A 360 -5.01 31.33 -15.29
CA HIS A 360 -4.32 32.48 -15.91
C HIS A 360 -3.74 33.48 -14.88
N TYR A 361 -3.99 33.28 -13.58
CA TYR A 361 -3.62 34.23 -12.51
C TYR A 361 -2.17 34.06 -12.02
N GLY A 362 -1.23 33.75 -12.92
CA GLY A 362 0.21 33.83 -12.68
C GLY A 362 0.89 35.00 -13.40
N HIS A 363 0.10 35.77 -14.15
CA HIS A 363 0.52 36.84 -15.05
C HIS A 363 -0.48 37.99 -15.00
N TRP A 364 -0.05 39.20 -15.39
CA TRP A 364 -0.95 40.34 -15.46
C TRP A 364 -1.93 40.18 -16.62
N PRO A 365 -3.17 40.72 -16.50
CA PRO A 365 -4.16 40.63 -17.57
C PRO A 365 -3.69 41.17 -18.93
N HIS A 366 -2.76 42.13 -18.95
CA HIS A 366 -2.23 42.72 -20.18
C HIS A 366 -1.16 41.86 -20.88
N GLU A 367 -0.64 40.81 -20.23
CA GLU A 367 0.34 39.90 -20.82
C GLU A 367 -0.28 38.88 -21.77
N ASN A 368 -1.63 38.82 -21.89
CA ASN A 368 -2.38 37.99 -22.84
C ASN A 368 -1.93 36.52 -22.90
N VAL A 369 -1.64 35.92 -21.74
CA VAL A 369 -1.21 34.51 -21.66
C VAL A 369 -2.36 33.58 -22.01
N THR A 370 -2.19 32.80 -23.07
CA THR A 370 -3.22 31.90 -23.63
C THR A 370 -3.27 30.53 -22.97
N ILE A 371 -2.19 30.09 -22.31
CA ILE A 371 -2.09 28.77 -21.68
C ILE A 371 -2.43 28.89 -20.19
N ALA A 372 -3.40 28.11 -19.73
CA ALA A 372 -3.76 28.03 -18.32
C ALA A 372 -2.80 27.13 -17.53
N ASP A 373 -2.36 27.60 -16.36
CA ASP A 373 -1.61 26.77 -15.42
C ASP A 373 -2.55 25.98 -14.51
N CYS A 374 -2.80 24.73 -14.89
CA CYS A 374 -3.57 23.76 -14.12
C CYS A 374 -2.71 22.64 -13.54
N VAL A 375 -1.40 22.90 -13.40
CA VAL A 375 -0.41 21.97 -12.86
C VAL A 375 0.13 22.48 -11.54
N HIS A 376 0.58 23.75 -11.48
CA HIS A 376 1.05 24.38 -10.25
C HIS A 376 -0.10 24.86 -9.39
N TRP A 377 0.20 25.29 -8.17
CA TRP A 377 -0.78 25.69 -7.17
C TRP A 377 -0.60 27.15 -6.78
N CYS A 378 -1.70 27.83 -6.46
CA CYS A 378 -1.65 29.14 -5.84
C CYS A 378 -0.96 29.08 -4.47
N LEU A 379 -0.21 30.12 -4.14
CA LEU A 379 0.39 30.35 -2.82
C LEU A 379 -0.08 31.69 -2.26
N PRO A 380 -0.64 31.75 -1.03
CA PRO A 380 -1.09 30.60 -0.21
C PRO A 380 -2.16 29.75 -0.91
N GLY A 381 -2.36 28.51 -0.44
CA GLY A 381 -3.31 27.60 -1.09
C GLY A 381 -3.31 26.17 -0.55
N PRO A 382 -3.92 25.21 -1.27
CA PRO A 382 -4.06 23.82 -0.81
C PRO A 382 -2.71 23.14 -0.48
N ILE A 383 -1.64 23.60 -1.12
CA ILE A 383 -0.29 23.08 -0.96
C ILE A 383 0.28 23.30 0.45
N ASP A 384 -0.25 24.26 1.21
CA ASP A 384 0.15 24.48 2.61
C ASP A 384 -0.12 23.21 3.46
N THR A 385 -1.16 22.44 3.12
CA THR A 385 -1.46 21.16 3.75
C THR A 385 -0.35 20.11 3.55
N TRP A 386 0.46 20.19 2.50
CA TRP A 386 1.61 19.29 2.34
C TRP A 386 2.63 19.49 3.46
N ASN A 387 2.80 20.74 3.90
CA ASN A 387 3.68 21.10 5.01
C ASN A 387 3.03 20.79 6.37
N GLU A 388 1.70 20.84 6.50
CA GLU A 388 0.98 20.31 7.67
C GLU A 388 1.21 18.80 7.85
N PHE A 389 1.09 18.04 6.76
CA PHE A 389 1.41 16.62 6.75
C PHE A 389 2.87 16.37 7.12
N LEU A 390 3.80 17.11 6.53
CA LEU A 390 5.23 16.99 6.83
C LEU A 390 5.51 17.25 8.31
N LEU A 391 4.95 18.31 8.90
CA LEU A 391 5.08 18.60 10.33
C LEU A 391 4.53 17.45 11.19
N LYS A 392 3.35 16.92 10.84
CA LYS A 392 2.74 15.81 11.59
C LYS A 392 3.59 14.53 11.47
N MET A 393 4.16 14.25 10.30
CA MET A 393 5.08 13.13 10.10
C MET A 393 6.36 13.31 10.94
N LEU A 394 6.94 14.51 10.97
CA LEU A 394 8.11 14.81 11.80
C LEU A 394 7.82 14.62 13.30
N LYS A 395 6.63 15.01 13.77
CA LYS A 395 6.19 14.76 15.16
C LYS A 395 6.06 13.27 15.48
N VAL A 396 5.38 12.52 14.62
CA VAL A 396 5.05 11.11 14.87
C VAL A 396 6.28 10.21 14.73
N TYR A 397 7.10 10.43 13.71
CA TYR A 397 8.20 9.54 13.35
C TYR A 397 9.58 10.07 13.79
N GLY A 398 9.70 11.37 14.07
CA GLY A 398 10.96 12.01 14.46
C GLY A 398 11.39 11.75 15.91
N HIS A 399 10.51 11.30 16.79
CA HIS A 399 10.81 11.01 18.21
C HIS A 399 11.52 9.67 18.48
N THR A 400 12.00 8.96 17.45
CA THR A 400 12.72 7.68 17.62
C THR A 400 14.22 7.81 17.92
N SER A 401 14.72 9.02 18.19
CA SER A 401 16.11 9.22 18.65
C SER A 401 16.13 10.01 19.96
N THR A 402 16.57 9.32 21.02
CA THR A 402 17.04 9.82 22.33
C THR A 402 16.04 10.61 23.19
N MET A 403 15.26 9.90 24.02
CA MET A 403 15.04 10.36 25.40
C MET A 403 16.37 10.18 26.17
N LYS A 404 17.28 11.14 26.02
CA LYS A 404 18.23 11.44 27.09
C LYS A 404 17.51 12.47 27.95
N PHE A 405 17.15 12.08 29.18
CA PHE A 405 16.79 13.05 30.21
C PHE A 405 17.92 14.07 30.29
N HIS A 406 17.68 15.27 29.78
CA HIS A 406 18.47 16.43 30.18
C HIS A 406 18.06 16.71 31.62
N ALA A 407 18.86 16.21 32.56
CA ALA A 407 18.85 16.73 33.90
C ALA A 407 19.03 18.25 33.79
N ILE A 408 18.07 18.99 34.32
CA ILE A 408 18.13 20.44 34.45
C ILE A 408 19.39 20.75 35.25
N VAL A 409 20.39 21.32 34.58
CA VAL A 409 21.51 21.98 35.25
C VAL A 409 20.96 23.30 35.76
N LEU A 410 20.62 23.34 37.04
CA LEU A 410 20.46 24.59 37.78
C LEU A 410 21.84 25.25 37.92
N PRO A 411 21.97 26.57 37.73
CA PRO A 411 23.25 27.26 37.88
C PRO A 411 23.59 27.36 39.38
N SER A 412 24.56 26.55 39.83
CA SER A 412 25.17 26.76 41.15
C SER A 412 26.25 27.82 41.00
N GLY A 413 25.88 29.04 41.40
CA GLY A 413 26.82 30.00 41.94
C GLY A 413 27.54 29.42 43.15
N LYS A 414 28.78 29.89 43.32
CA LYS A 414 29.72 29.60 44.40
C LYS A 414 29.05 29.56 45.78
N ASN A 415 29.32 28.50 46.57
CA ASN A 415 29.86 28.62 47.92
C ASN A 415 30.18 27.24 48.53
N THR A 416 31.21 27.25 49.37
CA THR A 416 31.93 26.14 50.01
C THR A 416 31.16 25.45 51.14
N SER A 417 31.40 24.15 51.36
CA SER A 417 31.08 23.47 52.63
C SER A 417 31.89 22.17 52.85
N PRO A 418 32.04 21.68 54.11
CA PRO A 418 33.22 20.96 54.60
C PRO A 418 33.15 19.42 54.57
N ASN A 419 34.32 18.80 54.77
CA ASN A 419 34.57 17.35 54.83
C ASN A 419 33.85 16.63 55.99
N ILE A 420 33.20 15.50 55.70
CA ILE A 420 32.80 14.47 56.68
C ILE A 420 33.54 13.15 56.35
N PRO A 421 34.08 12.39 57.33
CA PRO A 421 34.97 11.26 57.07
C PRO A 421 34.22 9.99 56.65
N LYS A 422 34.75 9.31 55.62
CA LYS A 422 34.23 8.06 54.99
C LYS A 422 34.02 6.85 55.92
N GLN A 423 34.46 6.91 57.18
CA GLN A 423 34.40 5.77 58.10
C GLN A 423 33.01 5.56 58.75
N VAL A 424 32.19 6.61 58.87
CA VAL A 424 30.85 6.52 59.49
C VAL A 424 29.81 5.89 58.54
N PHE A 425 29.96 6.12 57.23
CA PHE A 425 29.02 5.60 56.22
C PHE A 425 29.18 4.09 55.98
N GLN A 426 30.38 3.54 56.14
CA GLN A 426 30.61 2.09 55.97
C GLN A 426 30.06 1.25 57.13
N LEU A 427 30.10 1.77 58.36
CA LEU A 427 29.58 1.03 59.53
C LEU A 427 28.05 0.85 59.48
N VAL A 428 27.31 1.86 59.01
CA VAL A 428 25.84 1.83 58.93
C VAL A 428 25.35 0.85 57.85
N VAL A 429 26.05 0.77 56.71
CA VAL A 429 25.69 -0.15 55.61
C VAL A 429 25.98 -1.60 55.97
N THR A 430 27.01 -1.87 56.77
CA THR A 430 27.40 -3.24 57.15
C THR A 430 26.44 -3.85 58.19
N LEU A 431 25.94 -3.04 59.12
CA LEU A 431 24.94 -3.44 60.13
C LEU A 431 23.56 -3.74 59.53
N LEU A 432 23.17 -3.05 58.45
CA LEU A 432 21.90 -3.29 57.74
C LEU A 432 21.91 -4.58 56.90
N LEU A 433 23.07 -5.00 56.39
CA LEU A 433 23.22 -6.23 55.59
C LEU A 433 23.19 -7.50 56.44
N LEU A 434 23.69 -7.46 57.68
CA LEU A 434 23.72 -8.63 58.58
C LEU A 434 22.34 -9.02 59.14
N ALA A 435 21.37 -8.10 59.15
CA ALA A 435 20.02 -8.36 59.66
C ALA A 435 19.07 -9.04 58.66
N ILE A 436 19.35 -8.96 57.35
CA ILE A 436 18.41 -9.39 56.29
C ILE A 436 18.71 -10.81 55.79
N ILE A 437 19.94 -11.30 55.97
CA ILE A 437 20.41 -12.61 55.49
C ILE A 437 19.70 -13.83 56.14
N PRO A 438 19.31 -13.83 57.44
CA PRO A 438 18.69 -15.02 58.04
C PRO A 438 17.24 -15.28 57.60
N LEU A 439 16.54 -14.28 57.04
CA LEU A 439 15.13 -14.38 56.67
C LEU A 439 14.88 -14.97 55.28
N LEU A 440 15.92 -15.05 54.44
CA LEU A 440 15.81 -15.50 53.05
C LEU A 440 16.17 -16.98 52.82
N LEU A 441 16.65 -17.68 53.85
CA LEU A 441 17.11 -19.08 53.74
C LEU A 441 16.03 -20.15 54.01
N ASN A 442 14.76 -19.77 54.22
CA ASN A 442 13.72 -20.72 54.59
C ASN A 442 12.58 -20.79 53.56
N ARG A 443 12.87 -21.35 52.38
CA ARG A 443 11.96 -22.23 51.58
C ARG A 443 12.49 -22.43 50.16
N THR A 444 13.23 -23.52 49.94
CA THR A 444 13.23 -24.21 48.64
C THR A 444 13.28 -25.72 48.88
N SER A 445 12.33 -26.44 48.27
CA SER A 445 12.40 -27.87 48.02
C SER A 445 11.81 -28.10 46.64
N HIS A 446 12.67 -28.40 45.66
CA HIS A 446 12.66 -29.67 44.91
C HIS A 446 13.56 -29.59 43.66
N SER A 447 14.18 -30.73 43.40
CA SER A 447 15.30 -31.02 42.50
C SER A 447 14.91 -31.18 41.01
N PRO A 448 15.87 -31.21 40.06
CA PRO A 448 15.61 -31.43 38.64
C PRO A 448 16.04 -32.81 38.10
N LEU A 449 15.24 -33.32 37.12
CA LEU A 449 15.59 -34.13 35.91
C LEU A 449 16.09 -35.59 36.11
N PRO A 450 16.12 -36.51 35.09
CA PRO A 450 16.40 -36.27 33.65
C PRO A 450 15.81 -37.25 32.59
N PHE A 451 16.30 -37.12 31.34
CA PHE A 451 16.36 -38.02 30.15
C PHE A 451 15.65 -37.49 28.89
N SER A 452 16.13 -37.65 27.66
CA SER A 452 17.46 -37.72 27.03
C SER A 452 17.26 -37.51 25.51
N LYS A 453 18.33 -37.09 24.83
CA LYS A 453 18.50 -36.79 23.39
C LYS A 453 17.84 -37.77 22.40
N ILE A 454 17.25 -37.23 21.32
CA ILE A 454 17.42 -37.75 19.94
C ILE A 454 17.62 -36.55 18.99
N SER A 455 18.66 -36.64 18.17
CA SER A 455 19.01 -35.68 17.11
C SER A 455 18.46 -36.20 15.78
N ILE A 456 17.75 -35.36 15.03
CA ILE A 456 17.52 -35.55 13.59
C ILE A 456 17.82 -34.21 12.90
N HIS A 457 18.53 -34.35 11.78
CA HIS A 457 19.21 -33.34 11.00
C HIS A 457 18.44 -32.04 10.69
N ASN A 458 19.21 -30.95 10.78
CA ASN A 458 19.01 -29.60 10.23
C ASN A 458 17.98 -29.47 9.09
N LEU A 459 16.85 -28.84 9.41
CA LEU A 459 16.19 -27.91 8.50
C LEU A 459 15.97 -26.60 9.26
N SER A 460 17.02 -25.78 9.31
CA SER A 460 16.92 -24.40 9.79
C SER A 460 16.12 -23.60 8.77
N ILE A 461 14.79 -23.57 8.92
CA ILE A 461 13.97 -22.58 8.25
C ILE A 461 14.18 -21.27 9.02
N GLU A 462 15.13 -20.48 8.54
CA GLU A 462 15.22 -19.05 8.82
C GLU A 462 13.89 -18.39 8.40
N PHE A 463 12.99 -18.17 9.37
CA PHE A 463 11.80 -17.37 9.14
C PHE A 463 12.18 -15.89 9.21
N ASP A 464 12.72 -15.38 8.10
CA ASP A 464 12.98 -13.96 7.89
C ASP A 464 11.67 -13.19 7.65
N LYS A 465 11.75 -11.88 7.91
CA LYS A 465 10.75 -10.81 7.86
C LYS A 465 9.63 -11.02 6.83
N THR A 466 8.42 -10.57 7.19
CA THR A 466 7.16 -10.67 6.44
C THR A 466 7.28 -10.37 4.93
N CYS A 467 7.66 -11.37 4.14
CA CYS A 467 7.68 -11.31 2.68
C CYS A 467 6.27 -11.14 2.13
N ASP A 468 6.09 -10.19 1.21
CA ASP A 468 4.92 -10.08 0.35
C ASP A 468 5.03 -11.07 -0.82
N ILE A 469 4.23 -12.13 -0.77
CA ILE A 469 4.21 -13.18 -1.79
C ILE A 469 3.42 -12.77 -3.05
N PHE A 470 2.68 -11.65 -3.00
CA PHE A 470 1.79 -11.21 -4.07
C PHE A 470 2.44 -10.23 -5.05
N SER A 471 3.64 -9.72 -4.72
CA SER A 471 4.45 -8.86 -5.60
C SER A 471 5.67 -9.61 -6.13
N GLY A 472 5.85 -9.61 -7.45
CA GLY A 472 6.72 -10.56 -8.12
C GLY A 472 6.61 -10.51 -9.64
N LYS A 473 7.14 -11.54 -10.28
CA LYS A 473 7.10 -11.72 -11.74
C LYS A 473 6.91 -13.19 -12.11
N TRP A 474 6.31 -13.41 -13.27
CA TRP A 474 6.28 -14.73 -13.88
C TRP A 474 7.64 -15.07 -14.49
N VAL A 475 8.18 -16.24 -14.15
CA VAL A 475 9.44 -16.75 -14.68
C VAL A 475 9.21 -18.09 -15.39
N PRO A 476 9.96 -18.38 -16.47
CA PRO A 476 9.90 -19.68 -17.11
C PRO A 476 10.27 -20.80 -16.14
N PHE A 477 9.48 -21.87 -16.14
CA PHE A 477 9.66 -23.04 -15.28
C PHE A 477 9.43 -24.33 -16.10
N PRO A 478 10.49 -24.91 -16.70
CA PRO A 478 10.37 -26.03 -17.64
C PRO A 478 10.01 -27.37 -17.00
N LYS A 479 10.22 -27.54 -15.69
CA LYS A 479 9.98 -28.81 -14.98
C LYS A 479 8.49 -29.18 -14.88
N GLY A 480 7.59 -28.26 -15.23
CA GLY A 480 6.20 -28.59 -15.55
C GLY A 480 5.29 -28.85 -14.35
N LEU A 481 4.06 -29.20 -14.72
CA LEU A 481 2.79 -29.19 -14.00
C LEU A 481 2.73 -30.00 -12.70
N TYR A 482 1.89 -29.57 -11.75
CA TYR A 482 1.51 -30.39 -10.59
C TYR A 482 0.67 -31.63 -10.99
N TYR A 483 -0.16 -31.49 -12.02
CA TYR A 483 -1.05 -32.53 -12.50
C TYR A 483 -1.39 -32.33 -13.98
N THR A 484 -2.00 -33.33 -14.61
CA THR A 484 -2.48 -33.28 -16.00
C THR A 484 -3.96 -33.67 -16.04
N ASN A 485 -4.59 -33.53 -17.20
CA ASN A 485 -5.93 -34.04 -17.44
C ASN A 485 -6.03 -35.57 -17.31
N ALA A 486 -4.92 -36.31 -17.39
CA ALA A 486 -4.87 -37.74 -17.16
C ALA A 486 -4.77 -38.09 -15.67
N THR A 487 -4.02 -37.30 -14.88
CA THR A 487 -3.79 -37.58 -13.45
C THR A 487 -4.89 -37.02 -12.53
N CYS A 488 -5.58 -35.94 -12.93
CA CYS A 488 -6.76 -35.43 -12.22
C CYS A 488 -8.04 -35.63 -13.04
N LYS A 489 -8.88 -36.60 -12.63
CA LYS A 489 -10.19 -36.84 -13.26
C LYS A 489 -11.31 -35.91 -12.80
N LEU A 490 -11.02 -35.02 -11.84
CA LEU A 490 -11.99 -34.08 -11.25
C LEU A 490 -12.14 -32.77 -12.06
N ILE A 491 -11.33 -32.57 -13.09
CA ILE A 491 -11.40 -31.38 -13.96
C ILE A 491 -12.70 -31.43 -14.75
N ILE A 492 -13.54 -30.40 -14.62
CA ILE A 492 -14.75 -30.26 -15.42
C ILE A 492 -14.41 -29.85 -16.85
N ASP A 493 -15.26 -30.24 -17.79
CA ASP A 493 -15.04 -30.02 -19.22
C ASP A 493 -14.73 -28.55 -19.56
N GLN A 494 -15.46 -27.60 -18.97
CA GLN A 494 -15.27 -26.16 -19.25
C GLN A 494 -13.85 -25.64 -18.99
N GLN A 495 -13.09 -26.32 -18.13
CA GLN A 495 -11.73 -25.93 -17.73
C GLN A 495 -10.66 -26.88 -18.28
N ASN A 496 -11.05 -27.99 -18.90
CA ASN A 496 -10.15 -29.02 -19.40
C ASN A 496 -9.66 -28.71 -20.82
N CYS A 497 -8.84 -27.67 -20.94
CA CYS A 497 -8.36 -27.16 -22.23
C CYS A 497 -7.62 -28.23 -23.06
N MET A 498 -6.89 -29.12 -22.38
CA MET A 498 -6.16 -30.20 -23.04
C MET A 498 -7.09 -31.27 -23.62
N LYS A 499 -8.18 -31.62 -22.93
CA LYS A 499 -9.19 -32.57 -23.44
C LYS A 499 -9.82 -32.09 -24.76
N PHE A 500 -9.98 -30.78 -24.92
CA PHE A 500 -10.56 -30.18 -26.14
C PHE A 500 -9.51 -29.77 -27.19
N GLY A 501 -8.27 -30.25 -27.06
CA GLY A 501 -7.26 -30.16 -28.11
C GLY A 501 -6.56 -28.81 -28.21
N ARG A 502 -6.45 -28.07 -27.09
CA ARG A 502 -5.61 -26.85 -27.05
C ARG A 502 -4.16 -27.20 -27.46
N PRO A 503 -3.62 -26.58 -28.53
CA PRO A 503 -2.34 -27.00 -29.09
C PRO A 503 -1.12 -26.39 -28.37
N ASP A 504 -1.27 -25.21 -27.75
CA ASP A 504 -0.19 -24.54 -27.04
C ASP A 504 -0.11 -24.99 -25.58
N THR A 505 1.09 -25.40 -25.14
CA THR A 505 1.37 -25.81 -23.75
C THR A 505 2.29 -24.86 -23.02
N GLU A 506 2.80 -23.81 -23.68
CA GLU A 506 3.79 -22.90 -23.10
C GLU A 506 3.25 -22.11 -21.90
N PHE A 507 1.94 -21.84 -21.87
CA PHE A 507 1.28 -21.18 -20.72
C PHE A 507 1.43 -21.98 -19.41
N LEU A 508 1.69 -23.29 -19.49
CA LEU A 508 1.88 -24.17 -18.34
C LEU A 508 3.30 -24.11 -17.76
N LYS A 509 4.25 -23.55 -18.50
CA LYS A 509 5.68 -23.50 -18.14
C LYS A 509 6.06 -22.18 -17.47
N TRP A 510 5.13 -21.59 -16.71
CA TRP A 510 5.34 -20.33 -16.01
C TRP A 510 5.07 -20.50 -14.54
N ARG A 511 5.94 -19.93 -13.70
CA ARG A 511 5.76 -19.90 -12.25
C ARG A 511 5.89 -18.49 -11.71
N TRP A 512 5.07 -18.17 -10.72
CA TRP A 512 5.19 -16.90 -10.02
C TRP A 512 6.38 -16.93 -9.07
N LYS A 513 7.26 -15.94 -9.20
CA LYS A 513 8.39 -15.72 -8.30
C LYS A 513 8.20 -14.39 -7.57
N PRO A 514 7.93 -14.41 -6.25
CA PRO A 514 7.94 -13.19 -5.44
C PRO A 514 9.31 -12.50 -5.46
N GLU A 515 9.35 -11.19 -5.26
CA GLU A 515 10.61 -10.43 -5.31
C GLU A 515 11.51 -10.69 -4.10
N GLU A 516 10.90 -10.86 -2.91
CA GLU A 516 11.60 -10.85 -1.62
C GLU A 516 11.88 -12.24 -1.07
N CYS A 517 11.19 -13.25 -1.56
CA CYS A 517 11.30 -14.60 -1.05
C CYS A 517 10.94 -15.64 -2.10
N GLU A 518 11.28 -16.89 -1.78
CA GLU A 518 10.85 -18.03 -2.56
C GLU A 518 9.46 -18.48 -2.11
N LEU A 519 8.56 -18.64 -3.07
CA LEU A 519 7.29 -19.31 -2.85
C LEU A 519 7.54 -20.81 -2.97
N PRO A 520 7.39 -21.61 -1.90
CA PRO A 520 7.58 -23.06 -2.00
C PRO A 520 6.53 -23.67 -2.94
N PHE A 521 6.86 -24.82 -3.53
CA PHE A 521 5.89 -25.56 -4.35
C PHE A 521 4.65 -25.92 -3.54
N PHE A 522 3.52 -26.04 -4.24
CA PHE A 522 2.34 -26.59 -3.62
C PHE A 522 2.62 -28.04 -3.19
N ASP A 523 2.42 -28.31 -1.91
CA ASP A 523 2.53 -29.64 -1.33
C ASP A 523 1.16 -30.01 -0.78
N GLY A 524 0.50 -30.96 -1.45
CA GLY A 524 -0.85 -31.41 -1.09
C GLY A 524 -0.90 -32.10 0.27
N PHE A 525 0.15 -32.82 0.66
CA PHE A 525 0.22 -33.48 1.96
C PHE A 525 0.31 -32.42 3.07
N GLN A 526 1.21 -31.45 2.92
CA GLN A 526 1.31 -30.34 3.87
C GLN A 526 0.04 -29.51 3.95
N PHE A 527 -0.64 -29.27 2.82
CA PHE A 527 -1.95 -28.59 2.83
C PHE A 527 -2.95 -29.37 3.67
N LEU A 528 -3.13 -30.68 3.39
CA LEU A 528 -4.08 -31.55 4.08
C LEU A 528 -3.78 -31.68 5.58
N GLU A 529 -2.50 -31.75 5.97
CA GLU A 529 -2.10 -31.74 7.38
C GLU A 529 -2.48 -30.42 8.09
N LEU A 530 -2.27 -29.27 7.45
CA LEU A 530 -2.63 -27.97 8.03
C LEU A 530 -4.14 -27.81 8.26
N VAL A 531 -4.95 -28.43 7.40
CA VAL A 531 -6.41 -28.40 7.45
C VAL A 531 -7.04 -29.66 8.06
N ARG A 532 -6.22 -30.53 8.66
CA ARG A 532 -6.69 -31.76 9.32
C ARG A 532 -7.71 -31.43 10.41
N GLY A 533 -8.86 -32.10 10.37
CA GLY A 533 -9.98 -31.89 11.30
C GLY A 533 -10.67 -30.53 11.16
N LYS A 534 -10.46 -29.81 10.06
CA LYS A 534 -11.03 -28.48 9.80
C LYS A 534 -11.93 -28.48 8.57
N SER A 535 -12.48 -27.31 8.27
CA SER A 535 -13.39 -27.08 7.16
C SER A 535 -13.06 -25.78 6.42
N LEU A 536 -13.15 -25.80 5.09
CA LEU A 536 -12.89 -24.65 4.23
C LEU A 536 -14.04 -24.45 3.24
N ALA A 537 -14.56 -23.23 3.15
CA ALA A 537 -15.60 -22.84 2.20
C ALA A 537 -15.12 -21.78 1.21
N PHE A 538 -15.37 -22.01 -0.08
CA PHE A 538 -15.33 -20.98 -1.12
C PHE A 538 -16.74 -20.38 -1.28
N VAL A 539 -16.87 -19.08 -1.03
CA VAL A 539 -18.14 -18.33 -1.18
C VAL A 539 -17.99 -17.34 -2.32
N GLY A 540 -18.82 -17.47 -3.36
CA GLY A 540 -18.65 -16.59 -4.51
C GLY A 540 -19.23 -17.03 -5.85
N ASP A 541 -18.59 -16.52 -6.90
CA ASP A 541 -18.92 -16.77 -8.29
C ASP A 541 -18.18 -17.99 -8.89
N SER A 542 -18.34 -18.19 -10.20
CA SER A 542 -17.76 -19.30 -10.94
C SER A 542 -16.23 -19.30 -10.96
N VAL A 543 -15.58 -18.15 -10.79
CA VAL A 543 -14.12 -18.06 -10.71
C VAL A 543 -13.62 -18.53 -9.34
N GLY A 544 -14.39 -18.28 -8.26
CA GLY A 544 -14.14 -18.91 -6.96
C GLY A 544 -14.24 -20.44 -7.02
N ARG A 545 -15.24 -20.97 -7.74
CA ARG A 545 -15.37 -22.42 -7.99
C ARG A 545 -14.20 -22.98 -8.81
N ASN A 546 -13.70 -22.22 -9.80
CA ASN A 546 -12.53 -22.58 -10.58
C ASN A 546 -11.26 -22.74 -9.72
N GLN A 547 -11.05 -21.85 -8.74
CA GLN A 547 -9.95 -21.99 -7.77
C GLN A 547 -10.08 -23.25 -6.92
N MET A 548 -11.29 -23.54 -6.46
CA MET A 548 -11.58 -24.75 -5.68
C MET A 548 -11.31 -26.02 -6.50
N GLN A 549 -11.66 -26.03 -7.79
CA GLN A 549 -11.41 -27.16 -8.68
C GLN A 549 -9.91 -27.39 -8.93
N SER A 550 -9.12 -26.33 -9.05
CA SER A 550 -7.65 -26.43 -9.01
C SER A 550 -7.18 -27.09 -7.71
N LEU A 551 -7.71 -26.67 -6.56
CA LEU A 551 -7.35 -27.23 -5.26
C LEU A 551 -7.67 -28.73 -5.18
N LEU A 552 -8.86 -29.16 -5.64
CA LEU A 552 -9.22 -30.58 -5.71
C LEU A 552 -8.18 -31.39 -6.50
N CYS A 553 -7.72 -30.88 -7.64
CA CYS A 553 -6.70 -31.57 -8.43
C CYS A 553 -5.32 -31.60 -7.80
N LEU A 554 -4.92 -30.50 -7.15
CA LEU A 554 -3.66 -30.46 -6.41
C LEU A 554 -3.66 -31.48 -5.26
N LEU A 555 -4.78 -31.65 -4.57
CA LEU A 555 -4.94 -32.60 -3.46
C LEU A 555 -5.12 -34.06 -3.93
N ALA A 556 -5.71 -34.28 -5.11
CA ALA A 556 -5.89 -35.60 -5.70
C ALA A 556 -4.56 -36.33 -5.99
N SER A 557 -3.42 -35.62 -5.98
CA SER A 557 -2.09 -36.23 -6.02
C SER A 557 -1.74 -37.04 -4.76
N VAL A 558 -2.43 -36.76 -3.64
CA VAL A 558 -2.24 -37.42 -2.34
C VAL A 558 -3.41 -38.33 -2.02
N VAL A 559 -4.63 -37.81 -2.08
CA VAL A 559 -5.85 -38.56 -1.75
C VAL A 559 -7.05 -37.99 -2.51
N TYR A 560 -7.93 -38.87 -2.97
CA TYR A 560 -9.16 -38.47 -3.63
C TYR A 560 -10.27 -38.17 -2.60
N PRO A 561 -11.03 -37.08 -2.79
CA PRO A 561 -12.17 -36.78 -1.92
C PRO A 561 -13.41 -37.59 -2.26
N GLU A 562 -14.27 -37.77 -1.26
CA GLU A 562 -15.63 -38.27 -1.42
C GLU A 562 -16.61 -37.10 -1.62
N ASP A 563 -17.47 -37.13 -2.65
CA ASP A 563 -18.54 -36.14 -2.83
C ASP A 563 -19.69 -36.46 -1.85
N ILE A 564 -19.83 -35.63 -0.82
CA ILE A 564 -20.85 -35.79 0.24
C ILE A 564 -21.98 -34.77 0.10
N SER A 565 -22.10 -34.09 -1.04
CA SER A 565 -23.07 -33.00 -1.27
C SER A 565 -24.51 -33.46 -1.00
N TYR A 566 -24.83 -34.71 -1.41
CA TYR A 566 -26.15 -35.32 -1.26
C TYR A 566 -26.65 -35.40 0.20
N ARG A 567 -25.75 -35.36 1.18
CA ARG A 567 -26.11 -35.39 2.62
C ARG A 567 -26.65 -34.05 3.12
N TYR A 568 -26.45 -32.97 2.37
CA TYR A 568 -26.76 -31.61 2.80
C TYR A 568 -27.77 -30.93 1.90
N THR A 569 -27.71 -31.15 0.59
CA THR A 569 -28.56 -30.46 -0.38
C THR A 569 -28.64 -31.22 -1.71
N SER A 570 -29.79 -31.10 -2.36
CA SER A 570 -29.98 -31.51 -3.76
C SER A 570 -29.61 -30.40 -4.76
N ASP A 571 -29.34 -29.19 -4.28
CA ASP A 571 -28.94 -28.07 -5.14
C ASP A 571 -27.48 -28.22 -5.59
N THR A 572 -27.32 -28.45 -6.89
CA THR A 572 -26.02 -28.61 -7.56
C THR A 572 -25.08 -27.39 -7.44
N ASN A 573 -25.62 -26.22 -7.05
CA ASN A 573 -24.82 -25.03 -6.83
C ASN A 573 -23.98 -25.09 -5.54
N PHE A 574 -24.39 -25.95 -4.60
CA PHE A 574 -23.74 -26.15 -3.31
C PHE A 574 -23.12 -27.53 -3.27
N LYS A 575 -21.79 -27.58 -3.17
CA LYS A 575 -21.05 -28.85 -3.18
C LYS A 575 -20.13 -28.98 -1.98
N ARG A 576 -19.94 -30.23 -1.55
CA ARG A 576 -19.06 -30.60 -0.43
C ARG A 576 -18.28 -31.87 -0.75
N TRP A 577 -16.99 -31.80 -0.45
CA TRP A 577 -16.03 -32.87 -0.59
C TRP A 577 -15.40 -33.18 0.76
N PHE A 578 -15.29 -34.47 1.09
CA PHE A 578 -14.72 -34.93 2.34
C PHE A 578 -13.49 -35.79 2.11
N TYR A 579 -12.42 -35.46 2.84
CA TYR A 579 -11.18 -36.21 2.86
C TYR A 579 -11.12 -37.00 4.17
N ALA A 580 -11.55 -38.27 4.12
CA ALA A 580 -11.73 -39.11 5.30
C ALA A 580 -10.46 -39.21 6.16
N ASP A 581 -9.32 -39.49 5.53
CA ASP A 581 -8.01 -39.67 6.19
C ASP A 581 -7.54 -38.43 6.96
N TYR A 582 -8.04 -37.25 6.58
CA TYR A 582 -7.68 -35.96 7.19
C TYR A 582 -8.84 -35.34 7.98
N SER A 583 -10.02 -35.95 7.95
CA SER A 583 -11.25 -35.35 8.50
C SER A 583 -11.44 -33.90 8.03
N PHE A 584 -11.11 -33.62 6.77
CA PHE A 584 -11.17 -32.29 6.19
C PHE A 584 -12.37 -32.16 5.25
N THR A 585 -13.15 -31.09 5.42
CA THR A 585 -14.30 -30.78 4.56
C THR A 585 -14.03 -29.55 3.71
N LEU A 586 -14.16 -29.70 2.40
CA LEU A 586 -14.07 -28.60 1.43
C LEU A 586 -15.45 -28.33 0.83
N ALA A 587 -15.90 -27.08 0.82
CA ALA A 587 -17.21 -26.70 0.30
C ALA A 587 -17.14 -25.55 -0.72
N THR A 588 -18.10 -25.53 -1.65
CA THR A 588 -18.43 -24.35 -2.46
C THR A 588 -19.85 -23.91 -2.20
N LEU A 589 -20.01 -22.65 -1.80
CA LEU A 589 -21.29 -22.00 -1.57
C LEU A 589 -21.48 -20.94 -2.66
N TRP A 590 -22.37 -21.22 -3.61
CA TRP A 590 -22.61 -20.34 -4.74
C TRP A 590 -23.34 -19.08 -4.30
N SER A 591 -22.69 -17.93 -4.47
CA SER A 591 -23.29 -16.62 -4.23
C SER A 591 -22.55 -15.57 -5.07
N PRO A 592 -22.89 -15.42 -6.36
CA PRO A 592 -22.10 -14.64 -7.32
C PRO A 592 -22.07 -13.14 -7.00
N PHE A 593 -23.03 -12.66 -6.20
CA PHE A 593 -23.10 -11.27 -5.74
C PHE A 593 -22.84 -11.12 -4.24
N LEU A 594 -22.67 -12.21 -3.47
CA LEU A 594 -22.56 -12.26 -2.00
C LEU A 594 -23.80 -11.80 -1.21
N VAL A 595 -24.60 -10.92 -1.80
CA VAL A 595 -25.87 -10.41 -1.28
C VAL A 595 -27.06 -11.09 -1.94
N LYS A 596 -28.23 -10.98 -1.32
CA LYS A 596 -29.47 -11.52 -1.88
C LYS A 596 -29.67 -10.95 -3.28
N ALA A 597 -29.80 -11.85 -4.25
CA ALA A 597 -30.03 -11.50 -5.63
C ALA A 597 -31.10 -12.40 -6.24
N SER A 598 -31.83 -11.86 -7.21
CA SER A 598 -32.82 -12.60 -7.98
C SER A 598 -32.80 -12.12 -9.43
N ASP A 599 -33.01 -13.03 -10.37
CA ASP A 599 -33.22 -12.64 -11.75
C ASP A 599 -34.51 -11.80 -11.86
N ALA A 600 -34.43 -10.63 -12.49
CA ALA A 600 -35.59 -9.77 -12.72
C ALA A 600 -36.49 -10.30 -13.83
N ASP A 601 -35.97 -11.17 -14.70
CA ASP A 601 -36.68 -11.83 -15.79
C ASP A 601 -36.47 -13.35 -15.70
N PRO A 602 -37.26 -14.05 -14.84
CA PRO A 602 -37.13 -15.49 -14.64
C PRO A 602 -37.42 -16.32 -15.91
N SER A 603 -38.15 -15.75 -16.87
CA SER A 603 -38.45 -16.31 -18.19
C SER A 603 -37.35 -16.05 -19.22
N GLY A 604 -36.47 -15.08 -18.96
CA GLY A 604 -35.40 -14.67 -19.86
C GLY A 604 -34.19 -15.59 -19.73
N HIS A 605 -34.06 -16.56 -20.62
CA HIS A 605 -32.89 -17.46 -20.68
C HIS A 605 -31.59 -16.78 -21.18
N SER A 606 -31.48 -15.45 -21.12
CA SER A 606 -30.36 -14.71 -21.71
C SER A 606 -29.24 -14.44 -20.70
N TYR A 607 -27.99 -14.51 -21.16
CA TYR A 607 -26.80 -14.10 -20.39
C TYR A 607 -26.80 -12.61 -19.98
N ASN A 608 -27.75 -11.81 -20.49
CA ASN A 608 -27.91 -10.38 -20.22
C ASN A 608 -29.16 -10.05 -19.39
N SER A 609 -29.77 -11.05 -18.72
CA SER A 609 -30.89 -10.80 -17.82
C SER A 609 -30.50 -9.79 -16.74
N ILE A 610 -31.44 -8.88 -16.42
CA ILE A 610 -31.24 -7.85 -15.41
C ILE A 610 -31.31 -8.52 -14.03
N MET A 611 -30.30 -8.31 -13.19
CA MET A 611 -30.28 -8.88 -11.84
C MET A 611 -30.76 -7.86 -10.81
N LYS A 612 -31.67 -8.24 -9.92
CA LYS A 612 -32.04 -7.44 -8.72
C LYS A 612 -31.08 -7.78 -7.59
N LEU A 613 -30.40 -6.78 -7.03
CA LEU A 613 -29.49 -6.91 -5.90
C LEU A 613 -30.03 -6.14 -4.71
N TYR A 614 -30.17 -6.81 -3.57
CA TYR A 614 -30.58 -6.20 -2.30
C TYR A 614 -29.33 -5.90 -1.47
N LEU A 615 -28.80 -4.69 -1.61
CA LEU A 615 -27.47 -4.32 -1.11
C LEU A 615 -27.35 -4.28 0.42
N ASP A 616 -28.48 -4.23 1.13
CA ASP A 616 -28.58 -4.28 2.59
C ASP A 616 -28.82 -5.69 3.15
N LYS A 617 -29.00 -6.71 2.29
CA LYS A 617 -29.31 -8.09 2.70
C LYS A 617 -28.28 -9.06 2.17
N VAL A 618 -27.63 -9.80 3.08
CA VAL A 618 -26.75 -10.90 2.70
C VAL A 618 -27.53 -12.02 2.00
N ASP A 619 -26.86 -12.81 1.16
CA ASP A 619 -27.43 -14.04 0.66
C ASP A 619 -27.47 -15.10 1.78
N GLU A 620 -28.69 -15.44 2.20
CA GLU A 620 -28.94 -16.34 3.33
C GLU A 620 -28.38 -17.75 3.08
N ALA A 621 -28.27 -18.17 1.81
CA ALA A 621 -27.87 -19.52 1.46
C ALA A 621 -26.45 -19.85 1.96
N TRP A 622 -25.51 -18.90 1.91
CA TRP A 622 -24.19 -19.08 2.51
C TRP A 622 -24.13 -18.60 3.96
N ALA A 623 -24.84 -17.52 4.31
CA ALA A 623 -24.74 -16.91 5.63
C ALA A 623 -25.22 -17.84 6.77
N LEU A 624 -26.19 -18.71 6.51
CA LEU A 624 -26.72 -19.67 7.50
C LEU A 624 -25.73 -20.79 7.85
N GLU A 625 -24.80 -21.11 6.95
CA GLU A 625 -23.89 -22.25 7.11
C GLU A 625 -22.47 -21.83 7.47
N ILE A 626 -22.11 -20.56 7.23
CA ILE A 626 -20.72 -20.09 7.27
C ILE A 626 -20.05 -20.21 8.64
N SER A 627 -20.83 -20.15 9.73
CA SER A 627 -20.35 -20.33 11.09
C SER A 627 -19.75 -21.71 11.36
N LYS A 628 -20.03 -22.70 10.51
CA LYS A 628 -19.49 -24.06 10.61
C LYS A 628 -18.09 -24.20 9.99
N PHE A 629 -17.59 -23.17 9.31
CA PHE A 629 -16.33 -23.23 8.56
C PHE A 629 -15.16 -22.54 9.27
N ASP A 630 -14.02 -23.20 9.34
CA ASP A 630 -12.79 -22.66 9.94
C ASP A 630 -12.08 -21.66 9.02
N TYR A 631 -12.17 -21.89 7.71
CA TYR A 631 -11.59 -21.03 6.68
C TYR A 631 -12.65 -20.65 5.66
N VAL A 632 -12.76 -19.37 5.34
CA VAL A 632 -13.73 -18.85 4.37
C VAL A 632 -13.01 -18.03 3.34
N ILE A 633 -13.14 -18.39 2.06
CA ILE A 633 -12.60 -17.61 0.94
C ILE A 633 -13.77 -16.93 0.24
N ILE A 634 -13.90 -15.62 0.45
CA ILE A 634 -14.87 -14.78 -0.26
C ILE A 634 -14.26 -14.32 -1.58
N SER A 635 -15.00 -14.48 -2.68
CA SER A 635 -14.61 -13.92 -3.97
C SER A 635 -15.80 -13.68 -4.88
N ALA A 636 -15.89 -12.49 -5.49
CA ALA A 636 -16.94 -12.17 -6.45
C ALA A 636 -16.48 -11.02 -7.35
N GLY A 637 -16.94 -10.99 -8.60
CA GLY A 637 -16.67 -9.86 -9.48
C GLY A 637 -17.30 -9.93 -10.85
N GLN A 638 -17.18 -11.06 -11.54
CA GLN A 638 -17.52 -11.15 -12.97
C GLN A 638 -19.02 -10.94 -13.24
N TRP A 639 -19.86 -11.31 -12.28
CA TRP A 639 -21.31 -11.12 -12.36
C TRP A 639 -21.76 -9.66 -12.25
N PHE A 640 -20.94 -8.77 -11.66
CA PHE A 640 -21.25 -7.35 -11.52
C PHE A 640 -21.12 -6.56 -12.84
N PHE A 641 -20.66 -7.20 -13.92
CA PHE A 641 -20.67 -6.61 -15.27
C PHE A 641 -22.04 -6.68 -15.95
N ARG A 642 -22.97 -7.48 -15.41
CA ARG A 642 -24.35 -7.58 -15.88
C ARG A 642 -25.14 -6.30 -15.61
N PRO A 643 -26.28 -6.09 -16.29
CA PRO A 643 -27.25 -5.09 -15.87
C PRO A 643 -27.78 -5.38 -14.46
N LEU A 644 -27.73 -4.40 -13.56
CA LEU A 644 -28.14 -4.55 -12.16
C LEU A 644 -29.21 -3.53 -11.79
N MET A 645 -30.25 -3.96 -11.08
CA MET A 645 -31.16 -3.09 -10.33
C MET A 645 -30.79 -3.17 -8.85
N LEU A 646 -30.54 -2.01 -8.24
CA LEU A 646 -29.97 -1.92 -6.90
C LEU A 646 -31.05 -1.48 -5.91
N TYR A 647 -31.28 -2.29 -4.90
CA TYR A 647 -32.25 -2.04 -3.84
C TYR A 647 -31.55 -1.84 -2.50
N GLU A 648 -32.01 -0.87 -1.71
CA GLU A 648 -31.65 -0.71 -0.30
C GLU A 648 -32.93 -0.53 0.53
N LYS A 649 -33.06 -1.27 1.63
CA LYS A 649 -34.23 -1.23 2.52
C LYS A 649 -35.56 -1.46 1.79
N GLY A 650 -35.52 -2.27 0.72
CA GLY A 650 -36.68 -2.55 -0.14
C GLY A 650 -37.02 -1.47 -1.18
N GLN A 651 -36.29 -0.35 -1.23
CA GLN A 651 -36.49 0.70 -2.22
C GLN A 651 -35.45 0.62 -3.34
N LEU A 652 -35.87 0.88 -4.58
CA LEU A 652 -34.96 0.98 -5.73
C LEU A 652 -34.15 2.27 -5.62
N VAL A 653 -32.83 2.15 -5.42
CA VAL A 653 -31.92 3.30 -5.29
C VAL A 653 -31.29 3.70 -6.61
N GLY A 654 -31.30 2.80 -7.59
CA GLY A 654 -30.79 3.06 -8.94
C GLY A 654 -30.52 1.78 -9.69
N CYS A 655 -29.90 1.92 -10.86
CA CYS A 655 -29.50 0.78 -11.69
C CYS A 655 -28.10 0.95 -12.26
N HIS A 656 -27.53 -0.15 -12.75
CA HIS A 656 -26.31 -0.17 -13.54
C HIS A 656 -26.61 -0.83 -14.89
N LYS A 657 -26.28 -0.17 -16.01
CA LYS A 657 -26.46 -0.69 -17.39
C LYS A 657 -27.89 -1.15 -17.73
N CYS A 658 -28.92 -0.60 -17.07
CA CYS A 658 -30.31 -1.03 -17.30
C CYS A 658 -31.02 -0.35 -18.48
N GLN A 659 -30.45 0.73 -19.04
CA GLN A 659 -31.03 1.51 -20.17
C GLN A 659 -32.49 1.96 -19.97
N GLN A 660 -32.99 2.02 -18.73
CA GLN A 660 -34.36 2.46 -18.42
C GLN A 660 -34.42 3.97 -18.18
N GLN A 661 -35.42 4.62 -18.78
CA GLN A 661 -35.75 6.02 -18.51
C GLN A 661 -36.40 6.13 -17.11
N ASN A 662 -36.13 7.22 -16.38
CA ASN A 662 -36.62 7.51 -15.02
C ASN A 662 -35.97 6.76 -13.85
N ILE A 663 -34.84 6.05 -14.03
CA ILE A 663 -34.08 5.44 -12.93
C ILE A 663 -32.66 6.03 -12.89
N THR A 664 -32.18 6.40 -11.69
CA THR A 664 -30.82 6.91 -11.49
C THR A 664 -29.79 5.86 -11.88
N ASN A 665 -28.94 6.17 -12.87
CA ASN A 665 -27.84 5.31 -13.27
C ASN A 665 -26.67 5.49 -12.27
N LEU A 666 -26.36 4.43 -11.55
CA LEU A 666 -25.29 4.38 -10.55
C LEU A 666 -24.04 3.71 -11.15
N THR A 667 -22.88 4.09 -10.62
CA THR A 667 -21.61 3.50 -11.02
C THR A 667 -21.57 2.01 -10.66
N HIS A 668 -20.85 1.21 -11.46
CA HIS A 668 -20.66 -0.21 -11.20
C HIS A 668 -20.10 -0.47 -9.78
N SER A 669 -19.22 0.43 -9.32
CA SER A 669 -18.57 0.36 -8.01
C SER A 669 -19.52 0.60 -6.84
N TYR A 670 -20.67 1.25 -7.03
CA TYR A 670 -21.63 1.48 -5.95
C TYR A 670 -22.21 0.16 -5.40
N GLY A 671 -22.84 -0.63 -6.28
CA GLY A 671 -23.43 -1.91 -5.90
C GLY A 671 -22.37 -2.90 -5.44
N TYR A 672 -21.22 -2.92 -6.12
CA TYR A 672 -20.09 -3.77 -5.77
C TYR A 672 -19.53 -3.49 -4.37
N ARG A 673 -19.25 -2.22 -4.07
CA ARG A 673 -18.78 -1.78 -2.73
C ARG A 673 -19.76 -2.17 -1.64
N LYS A 674 -21.05 -1.91 -1.85
CA LYS A 674 -22.09 -2.22 -0.87
C LYS A 674 -22.23 -3.72 -0.66
N ALA A 675 -22.14 -4.53 -1.71
CA ALA A 675 -22.20 -5.98 -1.59
C ALA A 675 -21.08 -6.55 -0.70
N PHE A 676 -19.82 -6.16 -0.95
CA PHE A 676 -18.69 -6.55 -0.11
C PHE A 676 -18.82 -6.03 1.33
N ARG A 677 -19.25 -4.77 1.49
CA ARG A 677 -19.50 -4.17 2.80
C ARG A 677 -20.52 -4.98 3.60
N THR A 678 -21.63 -5.35 2.98
CA THR A 678 -22.71 -6.12 3.62
C THR A 678 -22.27 -7.54 3.95
N ALA A 679 -21.55 -8.21 3.03
CA ALA A 679 -21.00 -9.54 3.29
C ALA A 679 -20.02 -9.53 4.48
N PHE A 680 -19.07 -8.60 4.51
CA PHE A 680 -18.11 -8.51 5.62
C PHE A 680 -18.76 -8.05 6.94
N ARG A 681 -19.71 -7.10 6.89
CA ARG A 681 -20.48 -6.72 8.08
C ARG A 681 -21.26 -7.89 8.66
N THR A 682 -21.80 -8.76 7.81
CA THR A 682 -22.49 -9.98 8.24
C THR A 682 -21.53 -10.93 8.94
N LEU A 683 -20.38 -11.24 8.32
CA LEU A 683 -19.36 -12.08 8.96
C LEU A 683 -18.88 -11.51 10.29
N LEU A 684 -18.74 -10.18 10.36
CA LEU A 684 -18.45 -9.51 11.62
C LEU A 684 -19.60 -9.74 12.60
N SER A 685 -20.86 -9.47 12.25
CA SER A 685 -22.00 -9.50 13.19
C SER A 685 -22.38 -10.90 13.71
N LEU A 686 -22.05 -11.98 12.99
CA LEU A 686 -22.31 -13.35 13.44
C LEU A 686 -21.57 -13.67 14.74
N ARG A 687 -22.31 -14.07 15.79
CA ARG A 687 -21.75 -14.35 17.12
C ARG A 687 -20.94 -15.65 17.16
N ASP A 688 -21.38 -16.65 16.41
CA ASP A 688 -20.79 -18.00 16.42
C ASP A 688 -19.67 -18.17 15.41
N TYR A 689 -19.46 -17.20 14.52
CA TYR A 689 -18.38 -17.25 13.53
C TYR A 689 -17.03 -16.94 14.20
N LYS A 690 -16.08 -17.87 14.06
CA LYS A 690 -14.70 -17.75 14.59
C LYS A 690 -13.62 -18.04 13.54
N GLY A 691 -14.04 -18.27 12.29
CA GLY A 691 -13.14 -18.66 11.20
C GLY A 691 -12.22 -17.51 10.74
N VAL A 692 -11.22 -17.88 9.94
CA VAL A 692 -10.35 -16.93 9.24
C VAL A 692 -10.93 -16.68 7.85
N THR A 693 -11.27 -15.42 7.57
CA THR A 693 -11.81 -14.98 6.28
C THR A 693 -10.69 -14.49 5.37
N PHE A 694 -10.59 -15.05 4.18
CA PHE A 694 -9.76 -14.55 3.09
C PHE A 694 -10.63 -13.87 2.05
N LEU A 695 -10.25 -12.68 1.59
CA LEU A 695 -10.75 -12.11 0.35
C LEU A 695 -9.77 -12.46 -0.77
N ARG A 696 -10.23 -13.22 -1.76
CA ARG A 696 -9.50 -13.37 -3.04
C ARG A 696 -9.85 -12.18 -3.94
N THR A 697 -8.84 -11.40 -4.33
CA THR A 697 -9.06 -10.18 -5.11
C THR A 697 -9.53 -10.45 -6.54
N PHE A 698 -10.01 -9.42 -7.23
CA PHE A 698 -10.67 -9.55 -8.52
C PHE A 698 -9.84 -10.33 -9.54
N SER A 699 -10.45 -11.31 -10.21
CA SER A 699 -9.80 -12.07 -11.28
C SER A 699 -10.05 -11.36 -12.61
N PRO A 700 -9.01 -10.85 -13.29
CA PRO A 700 -9.17 -10.16 -14.57
C PRO A 700 -9.65 -11.11 -15.67
N ALA A 701 -10.38 -10.54 -16.63
CA ALA A 701 -10.69 -11.19 -17.91
C ALA A 701 -9.86 -10.54 -19.00
N HIS A 702 -9.46 -11.30 -20.03
CA HIS A 702 -8.55 -10.83 -21.07
C HIS A 702 -9.14 -10.95 -22.47
N PHE A 703 -10.23 -10.23 -22.74
CA PHE A 703 -10.79 -10.18 -24.08
C PHE A 703 -9.99 -9.25 -24.99
N GLU A 704 -9.73 -9.71 -26.20
CA GLU A 704 -9.11 -8.97 -27.30
C GLU A 704 -10.01 -8.98 -28.52
N ASN A 705 -9.91 -7.94 -29.35
CA ASN A 705 -10.64 -7.78 -30.61
C ASN A 705 -12.18 -7.82 -30.47
N GLY A 706 -12.70 -7.51 -29.29
CA GLY A 706 -14.14 -7.44 -29.03
C GLY A 706 -14.46 -7.72 -27.57
N GLU A 707 -15.70 -7.46 -27.17
CA GLU A 707 -16.24 -7.93 -25.89
C GLU A 707 -16.67 -9.40 -26.00
N TRP A 708 -16.95 -10.03 -24.86
CA TRP A 708 -17.38 -11.43 -24.78
C TRP A 708 -18.58 -11.80 -25.69
N ASN A 709 -19.48 -10.84 -25.94
CA ASN A 709 -20.67 -10.99 -26.79
C ASN A 709 -20.50 -10.40 -28.19
N LYS A 710 -19.33 -9.84 -28.52
CA LYS A 710 -19.04 -9.17 -29.79
C LYS A 710 -17.88 -9.84 -30.55
N GLY A 711 -17.66 -11.13 -30.31
CA GLY A 711 -16.60 -11.91 -30.97
C GLY A 711 -15.20 -11.71 -30.38
N GLY A 712 -15.08 -11.14 -29.18
CA GLY A 712 -13.81 -11.06 -28.45
C GLY A 712 -13.25 -12.44 -28.11
N SER A 713 -11.92 -12.56 -28.10
CA SER A 713 -11.21 -13.81 -27.79
C SER A 713 -9.92 -13.56 -27.00
N CYS A 714 -9.29 -14.63 -26.54
CA CYS A 714 -8.05 -14.60 -25.75
C CYS A 714 -7.06 -15.62 -26.33
N ALA A 715 -6.64 -15.37 -27.56
CA ALA A 715 -5.81 -16.31 -28.33
C ALA A 715 -4.30 -16.24 -27.98
N ARG A 716 -3.90 -15.40 -27.01
CA ARG A 716 -2.49 -15.29 -26.61
C ARG A 716 -1.98 -16.60 -26.01
N THR A 717 -0.73 -16.91 -26.28
CA THR A 717 -0.06 -18.16 -25.85
C THR A 717 1.09 -17.91 -24.88
N ARG A 718 1.33 -16.65 -24.51
CA ARG A 718 2.35 -16.21 -23.54
C ARG A 718 1.83 -15.11 -22.62
N PRO A 719 2.45 -14.93 -21.43
CA PRO A 719 2.17 -13.82 -20.54
C PRO A 719 2.37 -12.45 -21.22
N PHE A 720 1.71 -11.44 -20.66
CA PHE A 720 2.02 -10.05 -20.99
C PHE A 720 3.39 -9.63 -20.48
N THR A 721 4.06 -8.79 -21.26
CA THR A 721 5.10 -7.93 -20.69
C THR A 721 4.46 -6.72 -19.99
N MET A 722 5.21 -6.05 -19.13
CA MET A 722 4.69 -4.86 -18.43
C MET A 722 4.33 -3.72 -19.40
N GLU A 723 4.95 -3.69 -20.58
CA GLU A 723 4.69 -2.71 -21.64
C GLU A 723 3.38 -3.00 -22.39
N GLU A 724 3.02 -4.27 -22.54
CA GLU A 724 1.78 -4.71 -23.20
C GLU A 724 0.55 -4.58 -22.29
N LEU A 725 0.78 -4.53 -20.97
CA LEU A 725 -0.29 -4.51 -19.98
C LEU A 725 -1.11 -3.21 -20.07
N LYS A 726 -2.34 -3.35 -20.55
CA LYS A 726 -3.37 -2.32 -20.49
C LYS A 726 -4.34 -2.69 -19.36
N VAL A 727 -4.19 -2.03 -18.21
CA VAL A 727 -5.13 -2.24 -17.10
C VAL A 727 -6.37 -1.39 -17.35
N ASP A 728 -7.51 -2.07 -17.50
CA ASP A 728 -8.80 -1.46 -17.66
C ASP A 728 -9.27 -0.76 -16.36
N GLN A 729 -9.98 0.36 -16.51
CA GLN A 729 -10.44 1.16 -15.38
C GLN A 729 -11.43 0.40 -14.49
N TYR A 730 -12.31 -0.44 -15.05
CA TYR A 730 -13.25 -1.25 -14.28
C TYR A 730 -12.51 -2.28 -13.43
N ILE A 731 -11.50 -2.95 -13.99
CA ILE A 731 -10.68 -3.91 -13.25
C ILE A 731 -10.01 -3.23 -12.04
N THR A 732 -9.50 -2.02 -12.26
CA THR A 732 -8.84 -1.21 -11.24
C THR A 732 -9.81 -0.76 -10.14
N ASP A 733 -10.97 -0.23 -10.52
CA ASP A 733 -12.02 0.21 -9.58
C ASP A 733 -12.53 -0.96 -8.72
N MET A 734 -12.73 -2.13 -9.32
CA MET A 734 -13.15 -3.35 -8.62
C MET A 734 -12.07 -3.81 -7.63
N TYR A 735 -10.81 -3.85 -8.05
CA TYR A 735 -9.70 -4.22 -7.18
C TYR A 735 -9.59 -3.31 -5.95
N PHE A 736 -9.53 -1.99 -6.15
CA PHE A 736 -9.38 -1.05 -5.03
C PHE A 736 -10.60 -1.04 -4.11
N THR A 737 -11.80 -1.20 -4.67
CA THR A 737 -13.02 -1.32 -3.86
C THR A 737 -12.96 -2.54 -2.94
N GLN A 738 -12.52 -3.68 -3.45
CA GLN A 738 -12.34 -4.91 -2.68
C GLN A 738 -11.31 -4.76 -1.56
N VAL A 739 -10.13 -4.24 -1.91
CA VAL A 739 -9.04 -4.03 -0.95
C VAL A 739 -9.47 -3.09 0.17
N GLU A 740 -10.17 -2.01 -0.15
CA GLU A 740 -10.63 -1.04 0.85
C GLU A 740 -11.69 -1.63 1.79
N GLU A 741 -12.74 -2.29 1.26
CA GLU A 741 -13.76 -2.89 2.12
C GLU A 741 -13.18 -4.05 2.97
N GLN A 742 -12.19 -4.79 2.45
CA GLN A 742 -11.46 -5.80 3.22
C GLN A 742 -10.61 -5.17 4.33
N ARG A 743 -9.92 -4.06 4.04
CA ARG A 743 -9.10 -3.35 5.03
C ARG A 743 -9.95 -2.88 6.19
N LEU A 744 -11.11 -2.28 5.90
CA LEU A 744 -12.08 -1.84 6.89
C LEU A 744 -12.61 -3.02 7.72
N ALA A 745 -12.96 -4.13 7.04
CA ALA A 745 -13.39 -5.36 7.72
C ALA A 745 -12.30 -5.96 8.60
N ALA A 746 -11.03 -5.92 8.18
CA ALA A 746 -9.89 -6.42 8.95
C ALA A 746 -9.59 -5.56 10.18
N GLU A 747 -9.73 -4.24 10.08
CA GLU A 747 -9.57 -3.34 11.23
C GLU A 747 -10.67 -3.59 12.27
N GLU A 748 -11.92 -3.70 11.83
CA GLU A 748 -13.05 -3.98 12.72
C GLU A 748 -12.98 -5.40 13.30
N GLY A 749 -12.65 -6.38 12.46
CA GLY A 749 -12.48 -7.78 12.87
C GLY A 749 -11.45 -7.94 13.98
N ARG A 750 -10.33 -7.20 13.90
CA ARG A 750 -9.29 -7.21 14.93
C ARG A 750 -9.82 -6.81 16.31
N LYS A 751 -10.75 -5.86 16.39
CA LYS A 751 -11.38 -5.46 17.66
C LYS A 751 -12.24 -6.57 18.27
N ARG A 752 -12.71 -7.50 17.43
CA ARG A 752 -13.60 -8.61 17.79
C ARG A 752 -12.89 -9.96 17.84
N GLY A 753 -11.57 -9.99 17.65
CA GLY A 753 -10.79 -11.22 17.56
C GLY A 753 -10.99 -12.02 16.26
N LEU A 754 -11.65 -11.44 15.26
CA LEU A 754 -11.84 -12.04 13.94
C LEU A 754 -10.70 -11.67 13.00
N GLN A 755 -10.38 -12.59 12.08
CA GLN A 755 -9.25 -12.45 11.19
C GLN A 755 -9.73 -12.34 9.75
N PHE A 756 -9.47 -11.18 9.13
CA PHE A 756 -9.67 -10.98 7.71
C PHE A 756 -8.30 -10.82 7.04
N ARG A 757 -8.07 -11.58 5.97
CA ARG A 757 -6.82 -11.62 5.21
C ARG A 757 -7.09 -11.33 3.75
N LEU A 758 -6.11 -10.74 3.09
CA LEU A 758 -6.17 -10.43 1.67
C LEU A 758 -5.33 -11.47 0.91
N LEU A 759 -5.98 -12.28 0.09
CA LEU A 759 -5.36 -13.17 -0.89
C LEU A 759 -5.28 -12.38 -2.21
N ASN A 760 -4.21 -11.61 -2.37
CA ASN A 760 -4.06 -10.66 -3.47
C ASN A 760 -3.53 -11.35 -4.74
N THR A 761 -4.43 -11.72 -5.65
CA THR A 761 -4.09 -12.46 -6.88
C THR A 761 -4.11 -11.57 -8.12
N THR A 762 -4.76 -10.40 -8.06
CA THR A 762 -5.09 -9.60 -9.26
C THR A 762 -3.85 -9.19 -10.04
N GLY A 763 -2.82 -8.66 -9.36
CA GLY A 763 -1.59 -8.20 -10.01
C GLY A 763 -0.87 -9.30 -10.78
N ALA A 764 -0.73 -10.48 -10.18
CA ALA A 764 -0.10 -11.63 -10.83
C ALA A 764 -0.93 -12.13 -12.03
N MET A 765 -2.25 -12.14 -11.92
CA MET A 765 -3.13 -12.67 -12.98
C MET A 765 -3.36 -11.71 -14.14
N LEU A 766 -3.22 -10.41 -13.93
CA LEU A 766 -3.25 -9.41 -15.01
C LEU A 766 -2.21 -9.69 -16.09
N LEU A 767 -1.13 -10.38 -15.76
CA LEU A 767 -0.07 -10.72 -16.70
C LEU A 767 -0.32 -12.03 -17.45
N ARG A 768 -1.43 -12.72 -17.22
CA ARG A 768 -1.67 -14.09 -17.71
C ARG A 768 -2.82 -14.22 -18.71
N PRO A 769 -2.89 -13.41 -19.79
CA PRO A 769 -3.93 -13.57 -20.81
C PRO A 769 -3.88 -14.96 -21.49
N ASP A 770 -2.73 -15.63 -21.45
CA ASP A 770 -2.48 -16.97 -21.96
C ASP A 770 -3.15 -18.09 -21.17
N GLY A 771 -3.60 -17.83 -19.94
CA GLY A 771 -4.12 -18.86 -19.04
C GLY A 771 -5.58 -19.27 -19.28
N HIS A 772 -6.30 -18.59 -20.16
CA HIS A 772 -7.74 -18.77 -20.36
C HIS A 772 -8.08 -19.92 -21.33
N PRO A 773 -9.25 -20.58 -21.20
CA PRO A 773 -9.69 -21.61 -22.14
C PRO A 773 -9.87 -21.13 -23.57
N ASN A 774 -10.23 -19.86 -23.77
CA ASN A 774 -10.63 -19.36 -25.08
C ASN A 774 -11.75 -20.25 -25.67
N HIS A 775 -11.57 -20.87 -26.82
CA HIS A 775 -12.55 -21.81 -27.40
C HIS A 775 -12.40 -23.26 -26.92
N TYR A 776 -11.42 -23.56 -26.05
CA TYR A 776 -11.07 -24.92 -25.62
C TYR A 776 -11.79 -25.39 -24.34
N GLY A 777 -12.99 -24.88 -24.05
CA GLY A 777 -13.83 -25.35 -22.92
C GLY A 777 -14.95 -26.32 -23.31
N HIS A 778 -15.16 -26.55 -24.60
CA HIS A 778 -16.29 -27.33 -25.12
C HIS A 778 -15.89 -28.13 -26.37
N SER A 779 -16.68 -29.16 -26.71
CA SER A 779 -16.48 -29.93 -27.94
C SER A 779 -16.70 -29.06 -29.18
N ARG A 780 -15.85 -29.23 -30.21
CA ARG A 780 -15.94 -28.54 -31.51
C ARG A 780 -17.29 -28.72 -32.23
N HIS A 781 -18.07 -29.74 -31.84
CA HIS A 781 -19.40 -30.02 -32.40
C HIS A 781 -20.54 -29.22 -31.75
N ARG A 782 -20.30 -28.56 -30.61
CA ARG A 782 -21.23 -27.55 -30.09
C ARG A 782 -20.89 -26.24 -30.80
N ASN A 783 -21.79 -25.75 -31.66
CA ASN A 783 -21.69 -24.45 -32.36
C ASN A 783 -21.72 -23.26 -31.37
N LEU A 784 -20.74 -23.17 -30.47
CA LEU A 784 -20.57 -22.09 -29.51
C LEU A 784 -19.37 -21.26 -29.95
N ASN A 785 -19.62 -20.22 -30.76
CA ASN A 785 -18.61 -19.26 -31.21
C ASN A 785 -18.14 -18.29 -30.09
N MET A 786 -18.42 -18.57 -28.82
CA MET A 786 -18.06 -17.71 -27.69
C MET A 786 -16.76 -18.20 -27.05
N ALA A 787 -15.78 -17.31 -26.93
CA ALA A 787 -14.54 -17.56 -26.21
C ALA A 787 -14.72 -17.33 -24.70
N ASP A 788 -14.22 -18.24 -23.89
CA ASP A 788 -14.10 -18.05 -22.44
C ASP A 788 -12.76 -17.41 -22.10
N CYS A 789 -12.80 -16.11 -21.82
CA CYS A 789 -11.65 -15.32 -21.38
C CYS A 789 -11.81 -14.83 -19.94
N VAL A 790 -12.66 -15.51 -19.16
CA VAL A 790 -12.98 -15.20 -17.77
C VAL A 790 -12.46 -16.29 -16.83
N HIS A 791 -12.72 -17.55 -17.16
CA HIS A 791 -12.24 -18.71 -16.40
C HIS A 791 -10.83 -19.10 -16.82
N TRP A 792 -10.22 -20.00 -16.06
CA TRP A 792 -8.83 -20.42 -16.23
C TRP A 792 -8.76 -21.91 -16.57
N CYS A 793 -7.86 -22.25 -17.49
CA CYS A 793 -7.54 -23.65 -17.77
C CYS A 793 -7.02 -24.37 -16.52
N LEU A 794 -7.36 -25.65 -16.41
CA LEU A 794 -6.80 -26.57 -15.42
C LEU A 794 -6.07 -27.73 -16.12
N PRO A 795 -4.81 -28.00 -15.75
CA PRO A 795 -3.93 -27.17 -14.92
C PRO A 795 -3.64 -25.79 -15.57
N GLY A 796 -3.15 -24.83 -14.79
CA GLY A 796 -2.89 -23.49 -15.31
C GLY A 796 -2.49 -22.44 -14.26
N PRO A 797 -2.39 -21.15 -14.63
CA PRO A 797 -1.98 -20.07 -13.71
C PRO A 797 -2.78 -19.96 -12.42
N ILE A 798 -4.03 -20.43 -12.41
CA ILE A 798 -4.90 -20.43 -11.23
C ILE A 798 -4.36 -21.31 -10.10
N ASP A 799 -3.51 -22.30 -10.39
CA ASP A 799 -2.86 -23.16 -9.38
C ASP A 799 -2.02 -22.34 -8.40
N THR A 800 -1.43 -21.23 -8.87
CA THR A 800 -0.68 -20.29 -8.03
C THR A 800 -1.54 -19.66 -6.93
N TRP A 801 -2.86 -19.53 -7.09
CA TRP A 801 -3.72 -19.00 -6.02
C TRP A 801 -3.73 -19.95 -4.82
N ASN A 802 -3.62 -21.25 -5.07
CA ASN A 802 -3.55 -22.27 -4.02
C ASN A 802 -2.15 -22.38 -3.42
N GLU A 803 -1.07 -22.09 -4.17
CA GLU A 803 0.28 -21.86 -3.59
C GLU A 803 0.27 -20.72 -2.57
N PHE A 804 -0.34 -19.59 -2.94
CA PHE A 804 -0.51 -18.45 -2.03
C PHE A 804 -1.34 -18.82 -0.80
N LEU A 805 -2.46 -19.51 -1.00
CA LEU A 805 -3.32 -19.96 0.11
C LEU A 805 -2.56 -20.87 1.08
N LEU A 806 -1.82 -21.86 0.57
CA LEU A 806 -0.99 -22.76 1.38
C LEU A 806 0.02 -21.96 2.22
N HIS A 807 0.73 -21.02 1.60
CA HIS A 807 1.69 -20.17 2.30
C HIS A 807 1.04 -19.32 3.40
N MET A 808 -0.13 -18.75 3.12
CA MET A 808 -0.88 -17.99 4.12
C MET A 808 -1.36 -18.88 5.27
N LEU A 809 -1.89 -20.07 5.00
CA LEU A 809 -2.33 -21.02 6.03
C LEU A 809 -1.18 -21.46 6.94
N LYS A 810 0.02 -21.68 6.39
CA LYS A 810 1.23 -21.96 7.18
C LYS A 810 1.53 -20.84 8.18
N ARG A 811 1.45 -19.58 7.74
CA ARG A 811 1.66 -18.42 8.61
C ARG A 811 0.61 -18.35 9.73
N GLU A 812 -0.66 -18.60 9.40
CA GLU A 812 -1.73 -18.61 10.41
C GLU A 812 -1.53 -19.73 11.45
N GLY A 813 -1.11 -20.92 11.01
CA GLY A 813 -0.81 -22.04 11.91
C GLY A 813 0.34 -21.76 12.88
N GLN A 814 1.34 -20.96 12.45
CA GLN A 814 2.49 -20.58 13.26
C GLN A 814 2.21 -19.41 14.22
N MET A 815 1.26 -18.53 13.88
CA MET A 815 0.88 -17.37 14.71
C MET A 815 -0.16 -17.70 15.80
N ALA A 816 -0.74 -18.91 15.80
CA ALA A 816 -1.67 -19.34 16.84
C ALA A 816 -0.92 -19.63 18.17
N PRO A 817 -1.20 -18.90 19.27
CA PRO A 817 -0.57 -19.20 20.54
C PRO A 817 -1.11 -20.53 21.09
N GLY A 818 -0.23 -21.53 21.23
CA GLY A 818 -0.50 -22.68 22.10
C GLY A 818 -0.65 -24.08 21.48
N ARG A 819 -0.27 -24.33 20.22
CA ARG A 819 -0.12 -25.71 19.72
C ARG A 819 1.35 -26.07 19.55
N LYS A 820 1.95 -26.62 20.61
CA LYS A 820 3.04 -27.59 20.41
C LYS A 820 2.41 -28.81 19.75
N LEU A 821 2.83 -29.11 18.52
CA LEU A 821 2.60 -30.43 17.93
C LEU A 821 3.19 -31.47 18.90
N GLN A 822 2.34 -32.37 19.40
CA GLN A 822 2.77 -33.59 20.08
C GLN A 822 3.17 -34.64 19.05
#